data_AF-A0A1Z8JVE4-F1
#
_entry.id   AF-A0A1Z8JVE4-F1
#
_cell.length_a   1.000
_cell.length_b   1.000
_cell.length_c   1.000
_cell.angle_alpha   90.00
_cell.angle_beta   90.00
_cell.angle_gamma   90.00
#
_symmetry.space_group_name_H-M   'P 1'
#
loop_
_entity.id
_entity.type
_entity.pdbx_description
1 polymer ?
#
loop_
_entity_poly.entity_id
_entity_poly.type
_entity_poly.pdbx_seq_one_letter_code
_entity_poly.pdbx_strand_id
1 'polypeptide(L)'
;MWVWLLWTLSLCQFTLGLTSDQVFSDDWQTTNIGRPIDLINLNHALYTLSSEGIISILDANNGEVLYRYYNENGRILEDSKIVKGNTDYIISYFNYGLDQDGYSKVILWDTKQTSLRVQREIQFPNKTLAVAQFEDMVYVATENGIHKFDLNPLNPPQTVFTSPVLLEEASIFVNPENRQVFATWEIQGSLYYSELEYFESKVFVGCKLAELRFYYSSYSNYFICNGQTVYEFDNYGAAKLKEGSNMVTDTLSSDLLVNAQIDDMKIIEDYVAIKSNNTLRLFNYREATLTPVVEFELPSSIDDSISHNFAVGDSTVYLITFSKHHRVDCYVNGTLQWSKDESLAEVKDIVVIDQDIDRFEIKKYMVVLSAAKTIGVFHLHRCSGQQLLNIFEVDVDFDRLHNVNNTVQGQLGSREFSVDFLNGKVFELHDNQPKEISSEPSFSAGLDLPYNRVEGYKNGVSTWRFQPDFERVTGLLKRSYDNEHVASNGIVLHDRSVLYKYLLPNTGVITTFNEDKNIVGIYLINLITGQLYGKFYRSVYTQFDPELDFSIVYEENFIIFSVVKGENSEVCVIDLFESLKPNFSLTKKLQVFSSIQDAFAPAFATQCFTVLNQQINQMAIFNTKYNIATKEIVCSTRFGQIFSIPKMVLDARRNGFIGDLKKGNNRDISYEDKKLPRISMSKYAASILSKFTYDPLIHIHPRFILSHHRKLISGHHKPYLNVVPTELESTAYVVYQGVDTFVTILRPSGSFDRLTSSFNFKIVIGTIILLILIIAYIHPKTERMKLLGLWNL
;
A
#
# COMPACT_ATOMS: atom_id res chain seq x y z
N MET A 1 -35.82 41.07 -1.38
CA MET A 1 -34.60 40.98 -2.21
C MET A 1 -33.37 40.58 -1.39
N TRP A 2 -33.06 41.25 -0.27
CA TRP A 2 -31.95 40.87 0.63
C TRP A 2 -32.13 39.51 1.34
N VAL A 3 -33.36 39.12 1.68
CA VAL A 3 -33.65 37.81 2.29
C VAL A 3 -33.50 36.66 1.28
N TRP A 4 -33.72 36.92 -0.01
CA TRP A 4 -33.50 35.94 -1.08
C TRP A 4 -32.00 35.77 -1.39
N LEU A 5 -31.20 36.83 -1.28
CA LEU A 5 -29.75 36.76 -1.46
C LEU A 5 -29.07 35.92 -0.35
N LEU A 6 -29.57 36.03 0.89
CA LEU A 6 -29.13 35.22 2.03
C LEU A 6 -29.55 33.74 1.93
N TRP A 7 -30.70 33.46 1.29
CA TRP A 7 -31.14 32.09 1.04
C TRP A 7 -30.38 31.41 -0.11
N THR A 8 -30.00 32.16 -1.15
CA THR A 8 -29.17 31.64 -2.26
C THR A 8 -27.69 31.47 -1.88
N LEU A 9 -27.19 32.18 -0.86
CA LEU A 9 -25.83 31.99 -0.32
C LEU A 9 -25.72 30.84 0.71
N SER A 10 -26.84 30.22 1.09
CA SER A 10 -26.90 29.12 2.05
C SER A 10 -26.80 27.72 1.41
N LEU A 11 -26.70 27.64 0.08
CA LEU A 11 -26.57 26.38 -0.67
C LEU A 11 -25.21 26.36 -1.35
N CYS A 12 -24.43 25.33 -1.02
CA CYS A 12 -23.02 25.10 -1.39
C CYS A 12 -22.02 25.89 -0.54
N GLN A 13 -21.52 25.28 0.54
CA GLN A 13 -20.21 24.62 0.53
C GLN A 13 -20.18 23.54 1.63
N PHE A 14 -20.18 22.26 1.24
CA PHE A 14 -19.54 21.23 2.05
C PHE A 14 -18.04 21.43 1.82
N THR A 15 -17.37 22.19 2.69
CA THR A 15 -15.91 22.31 2.64
C THR A 15 -15.33 21.03 3.22
N LEU A 16 -14.89 20.15 2.34
CA LEU A 16 -14.20 18.91 2.66
C LEU A 16 -12.74 19.05 2.23
N GLY A 17 -11.85 18.54 3.08
CA GLY A 17 -10.40 18.68 2.91
C GLY A 17 -9.85 20.02 3.38
N LEU A 18 -8.53 20.04 3.56
CA LEU A 18 -7.73 21.26 3.68
C LEU A 18 -8.19 22.27 2.61
N THR A 19 -8.23 23.57 2.93
CA THR A 19 -8.41 24.57 1.87
C THR A 19 -7.27 24.40 0.85
N SER A 20 -7.44 24.77 -0.43
CA SER A 20 -6.37 24.61 -1.43
C SER A 20 -5.01 25.10 -0.97
N ASP A 21 -5.03 26.13 -0.12
CA ASP A 21 -3.86 26.83 0.42
C ASP A 21 -3.15 26.06 1.55
N GLN A 22 -3.79 25.00 2.09
CA GLN A 22 -3.26 24.15 3.17
C GLN A 22 -2.94 22.72 2.68
N VAL A 23 -3.44 22.33 1.50
CA VAL A 23 -2.97 21.12 0.82
C VAL A 23 -1.48 21.30 0.50
N PHE A 24 -0.64 20.31 0.77
CA PHE A 24 0.83 20.40 0.72
C PHE A 24 1.48 21.26 1.82
N SER A 25 0.74 21.86 2.75
CA SER A 25 1.33 22.51 3.94
C SER A 25 1.29 21.62 5.18
N ASP A 26 0.24 20.83 5.34
CA ASP A 26 0.00 20.05 6.57
C ASP A 26 0.21 18.54 6.37
N ASP A 27 0.26 18.08 5.12
CA ASP A 27 0.40 16.67 4.75
C ASP A 27 1.83 16.34 4.28
N TRP A 28 2.27 15.09 4.44
CA TRP A 28 3.59 14.65 3.99
C TRP A 28 3.59 13.17 3.62
N GLN A 29 4.57 12.78 2.80
CA GLN A 29 4.78 11.38 2.43
C GLN A 29 6.27 11.02 2.42
N THR A 30 6.58 9.74 2.59
CA THR A 30 7.84 9.14 2.15
C THR A 30 7.64 8.50 0.77
N THR A 31 8.73 8.30 0.04
CA THR A 31 8.72 7.65 -1.28
C THR A 31 9.82 6.61 -1.34
N ASN A 32 9.45 5.35 -1.11
CA ASN A 32 10.37 4.21 -1.03
C ASN A 32 10.43 3.46 -2.36
N ILE A 33 11.55 2.83 -2.68
CA ILE A 33 11.69 2.03 -3.91
C ILE A 33 11.68 0.53 -3.66
N GLY A 34 11.77 0.11 -2.39
CA GLY A 34 11.88 -1.30 -2.04
C GLY A 34 13.25 -1.87 -2.41
N ARG A 35 13.40 -3.20 -2.32
CA ARG A 35 14.68 -3.87 -2.59
C ARG A 35 14.90 -4.03 -4.10
N PRO A 36 15.90 -3.37 -4.71
CA PRO A 36 16.17 -3.48 -6.14
C PRO A 36 16.70 -4.88 -6.51
N ILE A 37 16.02 -5.56 -7.43
CA ILE A 37 16.41 -6.87 -7.98
C ILE A 37 17.04 -6.76 -9.37
N ASP A 38 16.78 -5.69 -10.11
CA ASP A 38 17.38 -5.44 -11.43
C ASP A 38 17.59 -3.93 -11.70
N LEU A 39 18.50 -3.61 -12.61
CA LEU A 39 18.94 -2.24 -12.90
C LEU A 39 19.32 -2.05 -14.38
N ILE A 40 18.79 -0.99 -15.00
CA ILE A 40 19.26 -0.49 -16.31
C ILE A 40 19.53 1.02 -16.25
N ASN A 41 20.36 1.52 -17.16
CA ASN A 41 20.64 2.95 -17.34
C ASN A 41 20.13 3.43 -18.71
N LEU A 42 19.45 4.57 -18.72
CA LEU A 42 18.99 5.25 -19.93
C LEU A 42 19.02 6.76 -19.72
N ASN A 43 19.72 7.48 -20.60
CA ASN A 43 19.74 8.95 -20.63
C ASN A 43 20.03 9.60 -19.25
N HIS A 44 21.04 9.10 -18.53
CA HIS A 44 21.41 9.53 -17.17
C HIS A 44 20.38 9.27 -16.06
N ALA A 45 19.32 8.50 -16.33
CA ALA A 45 18.41 7.99 -15.33
C ALA A 45 18.63 6.50 -15.08
N LEU A 46 18.48 6.08 -13.83
CA LEU A 46 18.54 4.68 -13.42
C LEU A 46 17.13 4.14 -13.28
N TYR A 47 16.87 3.00 -13.93
CA TYR A 47 15.60 2.31 -13.84
C TYR A 47 15.82 1.06 -13.01
N THR A 48 15.18 0.99 -11.86
CA THR A 48 15.23 -0.16 -10.97
C THR A 48 13.93 -0.93 -11.03
N LEU A 49 14.01 -2.26 -10.97
CA LEU A 49 12.89 -3.12 -10.64
C LEU A 49 13.11 -3.65 -9.23
N SER A 50 12.11 -3.52 -8.35
CA SER A 50 12.18 -4.00 -6.96
C SER A 50 11.46 -5.33 -6.77
N SER A 51 11.80 -6.09 -5.72
CA SER A 51 11.12 -7.35 -5.38
C SER A 51 9.64 -7.18 -5.01
N GLU A 52 9.23 -5.96 -4.66
CA GLU A 52 7.84 -5.55 -4.41
C GLU A 52 7.09 -5.23 -5.72
N GLY A 53 7.72 -5.41 -6.89
CA GLY A 53 7.10 -5.11 -8.18
C GLY A 53 7.03 -3.62 -8.50
N ILE A 54 7.93 -2.82 -7.92
CA ILE A 54 8.03 -1.38 -8.19
C ILE A 54 9.07 -1.15 -9.28
N ILE A 55 8.68 -0.51 -10.37
CA ILE A 55 9.62 0.07 -11.33
C ILE A 55 9.83 1.53 -10.95
N SER A 56 11.07 1.91 -10.63
CA SER A 56 11.41 3.28 -10.25
C SER A 56 12.38 3.90 -11.24
N ILE A 57 12.13 5.14 -11.63
CA ILE A 57 13.08 5.99 -12.37
C ILE A 57 13.74 6.91 -11.34
N LEU A 58 15.05 6.82 -11.25
CA LEU A 58 15.89 7.55 -10.31
C LEU A 58 16.82 8.49 -11.05
N ASP A 59 17.02 9.69 -10.52
CA ASP A 59 18.14 10.54 -10.93
C ASP A 59 19.45 9.90 -10.43
N ALA A 60 20.37 9.65 -11.34
CA ALA A 60 21.60 8.94 -11.03
C ALA A 60 22.52 9.70 -10.06
N ASN A 61 22.42 11.03 -9.96
CA ASN A 61 23.32 11.87 -9.17
C ASN A 61 22.90 11.96 -7.71
N ASN A 62 21.60 12.05 -7.42
CA ASN A 62 21.09 12.29 -6.06
C ASN A 62 20.14 11.19 -5.54
N GLY A 63 19.76 10.23 -6.38
CA GLY A 63 18.84 9.15 -6.01
C GLY A 63 17.38 9.60 -5.86
N GLU A 64 17.04 10.79 -6.33
CA GLU A 64 15.67 11.30 -6.28
C GLU A 64 14.77 10.43 -7.17
N VAL A 65 13.61 10.08 -6.63
CA VAL A 65 12.61 9.27 -7.32
C VAL A 65 11.80 10.17 -8.26
N LEU A 66 12.10 10.10 -9.55
CA LEU A 66 11.45 10.90 -10.60
C LEU A 66 10.07 10.34 -10.97
N TYR A 67 9.95 9.01 -11.01
CA TYR A 67 8.71 8.32 -11.36
C TYR A 67 8.68 6.92 -10.75
N ARG A 68 7.48 6.41 -10.41
CA ARG A 68 7.28 5.02 -10.00
C ARG A 68 6.05 4.42 -10.67
N TYR A 69 6.19 3.19 -11.11
CA TYR A 69 5.09 2.30 -11.46
C TYR A 69 5.06 1.15 -10.46
N TYR A 70 3.87 0.77 -10.00
CA TYR A 70 3.66 -0.36 -9.09
C TYR A 70 2.85 -1.43 -9.80
N ASN A 71 3.34 -2.66 -9.78
CA ASN A 71 2.63 -3.84 -10.30
C ASN A 71 1.59 -4.32 -9.28
N GLU A 72 0.31 -4.14 -9.62
CA GLU A 72 -0.81 -4.41 -8.72
C GLU A 72 -1.27 -5.88 -8.72
N ASN A 73 -0.74 -6.71 -9.63
CA ASN A 73 -1.16 -8.11 -9.83
C ASN A 73 -0.64 -9.10 -8.78
N GLY A 74 0.08 -8.63 -7.75
CA GLY A 74 0.58 -9.46 -6.66
C GLY A 74 2.10 -9.61 -6.64
N ARG A 75 2.57 -10.55 -5.81
CA ARG A 75 4.00 -10.76 -5.54
C ARG A 75 4.73 -11.30 -6.76
N ILE A 76 5.85 -10.68 -7.08
CA ILE A 76 6.70 -11.10 -8.20
C ILE A 76 7.84 -12.02 -7.73
N LEU A 77 8.35 -12.83 -8.65
CA LEU A 77 9.54 -13.66 -8.44
C LEU A 77 10.82 -12.86 -8.70
N GLU A 78 11.90 -13.22 -8.01
CA GLU A 78 13.22 -12.57 -8.08
C GLU A 78 13.88 -12.62 -9.47
N ASP A 79 13.41 -13.50 -10.33
CA ASP A 79 13.89 -13.64 -11.72
C ASP A 79 13.16 -12.73 -12.72
N SER A 80 12.23 -11.91 -12.25
CA SER A 80 11.64 -10.81 -13.01
C SER A 80 12.71 -9.79 -13.36
N LYS A 81 12.66 -9.20 -14.56
CA LYS A 81 13.70 -8.27 -15.03
C LYS A 81 13.14 -7.09 -15.80
N ILE A 82 13.98 -6.06 -15.92
CA ILE A 82 13.80 -4.92 -16.80
C ILE A 82 14.94 -4.90 -17.82
N VAL A 83 14.58 -4.83 -19.10
CA VAL A 83 15.49 -4.96 -20.23
C VAL A 83 15.40 -3.70 -21.08
N LYS A 84 16.56 -3.21 -21.51
CA LYS A 84 16.66 -2.11 -22.47
C LYS A 84 16.17 -2.56 -23.84
N GLY A 85 15.21 -1.84 -24.40
CA GLY A 85 14.74 -2.03 -25.78
C GLY A 85 15.52 -1.13 -26.74
N ASN A 86 14.86 -0.68 -27.81
CA ASN A 86 15.38 0.40 -28.66
C ASN A 86 15.44 1.73 -27.88
N THR A 87 15.98 2.79 -28.48
CA THR A 87 16.16 4.11 -27.81
C THR A 87 14.92 4.65 -27.10
N ASP A 88 13.75 4.31 -27.60
CA ASP A 88 12.46 4.83 -27.16
C ASP A 88 11.66 3.85 -26.28
N TYR A 89 12.21 2.66 -25.98
CA TYR A 89 11.47 1.59 -25.31
C TYR A 89 12.28 0.87 -24.24
N ILE A 90 11.58 0.45 -23.20
CA ILE A 90 12.05 -0.57 -22.26
C ILE A 90 11.02 -1.69 -22.16
N ILE A 91 11.48 -2.87 -21.78
CA ILE A 91 10.61 -4.02 -21.59
C ILE A 91 10.80 -4.53 -20.18
N SER A 92 9.71 -4.70 -19.43
CA SER A 92 9.75 -5.42 -18.16
C SER A 92 8.99 -6.72 -18.30
N TYR A 93 9.43 -7.76 -17.61
CA TYR A 93 8.62 -8.95 -17.42
C TYR A 93 8.53 -9.29 -15.93
N PHE A 94 7.29 -9.56 -15.49
CA PHE A 94 6.96 -9.95 -14.13
C PHE A 94 6.57 -11.42 -14.14
N ASN A 95 7.30 -12.24 -13.42
CA ASN A 95 6.97 -13.64 -13.21
C ASN A 95 6.24 -13.79 -11.87
N TYR A 96 5.13 -14.52 -11.85
CA TYR A 96 4.33 -14.73 -10.63
C TYR A 96 4.47 -16.19 -10.16
N GLY A 97 4.34 -16.42 -8.86
CA GLY A 97 4.46 -17.75 -8.25
C GLY A 97 3.34 -18.72 -8.64
N LEU A 98 3.55 -20.01 -8.35
CA LEU A 98 2.61 -21.10 -8.65
C LEU A 98 1.23 -20.93 -7.97
N ASP A 99 1.16 -20.16 -6.87
CA ASP A 99 -0.08 -19.89 -6.13
C ASP A 99 -1.11 -19.04 -6.93
N GLN A 100 -0.69 -18.41 -8.03
CA GLN A 100 -1.53 -17.56 -8.91
C GLN A 100 -1.65 -18.11 -10.34
N ASP A 101 -1.72 -19.42 -10.53
CA ASP A 101 -1.75 -20.08 -11.86
C ASP A 101 -0.46 -19.92 -12.70
N GLY A 102 0.68 -19.55 -12.09
CA GLY A 102 2.03 -19.70 -12.67
C GLY A 102 2.28 -18.98 -14.01
N TYR A 103 1.71 -17.78 -14.19
CA TYR A 103 1.85 -17.00 -15.42
C TYR A 103 2.95 -15.93 -15.34
N SER A 104 3.26 -15.32 -16.47
CA SER A 104 4.11 -14.12 -16.53
C SER A 104 3.47 -13.01 -17.34
N LYS A 105 3.91 -11.78 -17.10
CA LYS A 105 3.38 -10.58 -17.74
C LYS A 105 4.52 -9.77 -18.32
N VAL A 106 4.52 -9.61 -19.63
CA VAL A 106 5.51 -8.80 -20.35
C VAL A 106 4.87 -7.46 -20.72
N ILE A 107 5.55 -6.37 -20.36
CA ILE A 107 5.09 -5.01 -20.62
C ILE A 107 6.16 -4.26 -21.41
N LEU A 108 5.77 -3.73 -22.55
CA LEU A 108 6.55 -2.80 -23.34
C LEU A 108 6.17 -1.37 -22.95
N TRP A 109 7.17 -0.57 -22.61
CA TRP A 109 7.02 0.80 -22.14
C TRP A 109 7.62 1.78 -23.12
N ASP A 110 6.89 2.85 -23.44
CA ASP A 110 7.40 4.01 -24.17
C ASP A 110 8.10 4.97 -23.20
N THR A 111 9.36 5.33 -23.51
CA THR A 111 10.23 6.20 -22.70
C THR A 111 10.37 7.62 -23.25
N LYS A 112 9.65 7.99 -24.32
CA LYS A 112 9.69 9.36 -24.90
C LYS A 112 9.20 10.45 -23.95
N GLN A 113 8.39 10.06 -22.97
CA GLN A 113 7.85 10.95 -21.95
C GLN A 113 8.56 10.70 -20.62
N THR A 114 8.50 11.68 -19.72
CA THR A 114 9.07 11.57 -18.36
C THR A 114 8.39 10.51 -17.49
N SER A 115 7.24 9.98 -17.93
CA SER A 115 6.50 8.89 -17.29
C SER A 115 6.45 7.67 -18.19
N LEU A 116 6.57 6.47 -17.59
CA LEU A 116 6.39 5.22 -18.31
C LEU A 116 4.95 5.09 -18.81
N ARG A 117 4.78 4.96 -20.12
CA ARG A 117 3.48 4.66 -20.73
C ARG A 117 3.49 3.23 -21.25
N VAL A 118 2.51 2.44 -20.84
CA VAL A 118 2.30 1.09 -21.40
C VAL A 118 1.95 1.23 -22.88
N GLN A 119 2.85 0.76 -23.74
CA GLN A 119 2.63 0.67 -25.18
C GLN A 119 1.90 -0.63 -25.52
N ARG A 120 2.32 -1.73 -24.90
CA ARG A 120 1.74 -3.05 -25.10
C ARG A 120 1.96 -3.92 -23.88
N GLU A 121 0.96 -4.74 -23.55
CA GLU A 121 0.99 -5.66 -22.44
C GLU A 121 0.51 -7.04 -22.93
N ILE A 122 1.24 -8.10 -22.58
CA ILE A 122 0.89 -9.48 -22.92
C ILE A 122 1.09 -10.37 -21.70
N GLN A 123 0.08 -11.17 -21.41
CA GLN A 123 0.17 -12.23 -20.41
C GLN A 123 0.52 -13.56 -21.09
N PHE A 124 1.50 -14.26 -20.55
CA PHE A 124 1.91 -15.60 -20.97
C PHE A 124 1.58 -16.62 -19.89
N PRO A 125 1.12 -17.83 -20.25
CA PRO A 125 0.68 -18.84 -19.28
C PRO A 125 1.82 -19.49 -18.50
N ASN A 126 3.07 -19.19 -18.84
CA ASN A 126 4.27 -19.74 -18.22
C ASN A 126 5.23 -18.61 -17.88
N LYS A 127 6.20 -18.91 -17.03
CA LYS A 127 7.28 -18.01 -16.66
C LYS A 127 8.08 -17.54 -17.89
N THR A 128 8.39 -16.25 -17.93
CA THR A 128 9.27 -15.66 -18.95
C THR A 128 10.72 -15.82 -18.50
N LEU A 129 11.56 -16.34 -19.39
CA LEU A 129 12.98 -16.61 -19.15
C LEU A 129 13.87 -15.52 -19.75
N ALA A 130 13.54 -15.03 -20.94
CA ALA A 130 14.29 -13.98 -21.62
C ALA A 130 13.41 -13.15 -22.56
N VAL A 131 13.78 -11.89 -22.73
CA VAL A 131 13.13 -10.97 -23.66
C VAL A 131 14.20 -10.14 -24.37
N ALA A 132 14.00 -9.89 -25.66
CA ALA A 132 14.81 -8.95 -26.44
C ALA A 132 13.95 -8.21 -27.46
N GLN A 133 14.34 -6.99 -27.79
CA GLN A 133 13.76 -6.23 -28.89
C GLN A 133 14.77 -6.11 -30.02
N PHE A 134 14.29 -6.25 -31.25
CA PHE A 134 15.03 -5.87 -32.44
C PHE A 134 14.09 -5.18 -33.42
N GLU A 135 14.42 -3.94 -33.80
CA GLU A 135 13.54 -3.10 -34.62
C GLU A 135 12.13 -3.01 -34.01
N ASP A 136 11.09 -3.29 -34.80
CA ASP A 136 9.69 -3.23 -34.36
C ASP A 136 9.17 -4.59 -33.83
N MET A 137 10.06 -5.56 -33.57
CA MET A 137 9.71 -6.89 -33.07
C MET A 137 10.25 -7.13 -31.67
N VAL A 138 9.41 -7.69 -30.81
CA VAL A 138 9.76 -8.17 -29.48
C VAL A 138 9.72 -9.69 -29.48
N TYR A 139 10.79 -10.31 -29.01
CA TYR A 139 10.94 -11.76 -28.87
C TYR A 139 10.91 -12.13 -27.39
N VAL A 140 10.13 -13.13 -27.03
CA VAL A 140 9.94 -13.59 -25.65
C VAL A 140 10.13 -15.10 -25.60
N ALA A 141 11.08 -15.56 -24.79
CA ALA A 141 11.25 -16.96 -24.45
C ALA A 141 10.55 -17.23 -23.11
N THR A 142 9.59 -18.14 -23.11
CA THR A 142 8.92 -18.65 -21.91
C THR A 142 9.30 -20.12 -21.71
N GLU A 143 8.98 -20.70 -20.55
CA GLU A 143 9.26 -22.12 -20.30
C GLU A 143 8.62 -23.06 -21.34
N ASN A 144 7.53 -22.66 -22.01
CA ASN A 144 6.85 -23.52 -22.98
C ASN A 144 7.29 -23.31 -24.44
N GLY A 145 8.10 -22.29 -24.72
CA GLY A 145 8.41 -21.94 -26.10
C GLY A 145 8.90 -20.51 -26.31
N ILE A 146 9.08 -20.15 -27.58
CA ILE A 146 9.55 -18.83 -28.00
C ILE A 146 8.45 -18.18 -28.84
N HIS A 147 8.16 -16.92 -28.51
CA HIS A 147 7.12 -16.12 -29.14
C HIS A 147 7.72 -14.83 -29.68
N LYS A 148 7.04 -14.25 -30.67
CA LYS A 148 7.35 -12.92 -31.20
C LYS A 148 6.08 -12.12 -31.41
N PHE A 149 6.16 -10.81 -31.22
CA PHE A 149 5.08 -9.89 -31.52
C PHE A 149 5.63 -8.53 -31.94
N ASP A 150 4.86 -7.79 -32.72
CA ASP A 150 5.23 -6.46 -33.18
C ASP A 150 4.79 -5.36 -32.20
N LEU A 151 5.06 -4.10 -32.52
CA LEU A 151 4.59 -2.97 -31.70
C LEU A 151 3.08 -2.70 -31.81
N ASN A 152 2.37 -3.33 -32.76
CA ASN A 152 0.95 -3.06 -33.01
C ASN A 152 0.06 -3.95 -32.13
N PRO A 153 -0.68 -3.38 -31.17
CA PRO A 153 -1.49 -4.17 -30.23
C PRO A 153 -2.61 -4.98 -30.90
N LEU A 154 -2.97 -4.67 -32.15
CA LEU A 154 -3.99 -5.40 -32.90
C LEU A 154 -3.51 -6.76 -33.42
N ASN A 155 -2.21 -6.96 -33.57
CA ASN A 155 -1.64 -8.19 -34.11
C ASN A 155 -1.33 -9.17 -32.97
N PRO A 156 -1.92 -10.37 -32.92
CA PRO A 156 -1.69 -11.30 -31.81
C PRO A 156 -0.24 -11.81 -31.78
N PRO A 157 0.29 -12.18 -30.60
CA PRO A 157 1.62 -12.79 -30.50
C PRO A 157 1.67 -14.11 -31.27
N GLN A 158 2.77 -14.32 -31.98
CA GLN A 158 3.03 -15.51 -32.79
C GLN A 158 4.01 -16.42 -32.06
N THR A 159 3.69 -17.70 -31.94
CA THR A 159 4.62 -18.71 -31.43
C THR A 159 5.57 -19.13 -32.55
N VAL A 160 6.87 -18.90 -32.34
CA VAL A 160 7.96 -19.32 -33.23
C VAL A 160 8.31 -20.79 -32.96
N PHE A 161 8.33 -21.16 -31.68
CA PHE A 161 8.70 -22.49 -31.23
C PHE A 161 7.84 -22.91 -30.04
N THR A 162 7.41 -24.17 -30.03
CA THR A 162 6.77 -24.80 -28.87
C THR A 162 7.67 -25.93 -28.41
N SER A 163 8.12 -25.83 -27.17
CA SER A 163 8.98 -26.86 -26.59
C SER A 163 8.13 -28.05 -26.13
N PRO A 164 8.56 -29.30 -26.40
CA PRO A 164 7.87 -30.48 -25.90
C PRO A 164 8.04 -30.67 -24.38
N VAL A 165 9.03 -30.03 -23.77
CA VAL A 165 9.37 -30.06 -22.34
C VAL A 165 9.64 -28.63 -21.88
N LEU A 166 9.37 -28.31 -20.61
CA LEU A 166 9.66 -26.98 -20.09
C LEU A 166 11.16 -26.65 -20.22
N LEU A 167 11.45 -25.47 -20.77
CA LEU A 167 12.81 -24.92 -20.87
C LEU A 167 13.33 -24.61 -19.46
N GLU A 168 14.56 -25.00 -19.17
CA GLU A 168 15.19 -24.72 -17.87
C GLU A 168 15.72 -23.28 -17.82
N GLU A 169 16.42 -22.87 -18.88
CA GLU A 169 16.87 -21.49 -19.10
C GLU A 169 16.78 -21.14 -20.58
N ALA A 170 16.70 -19.84 -20.88
CA ALA A 170 16.77 -19.34 -22.24
C ALA A 170 17.40 -17.94 -22.29
N SER A 171 18.01 -17.59 -23.42
CA SER A 171 18.46 -16.23 -23.72
C SER A 171 18.25 -15.91 -25.19
N ILE A 172 18.06 -14.62 -25.48
CA ILE A 172 17.86 -14.11 -26.83
C ILE A 172 18.97 -13.13 -27.14
N PHE A 173 19.60 -13.30 -28.29
CA PHE A 173 20.73 -12.50 -28.76
C PHE A 173 20.38 -11.85 -30.09
N VAL A 174 20.81 -10.60 -30.24
CA VAL A 174 20.56 -9.80 -31.44
C VAL A 174 21.89 -9.43 -32.06
N ASN A 175 22.09 -9.77 -33.33
CA ASN A 175 23.15 -9.22 -34.16
C ASN A 175 22.56 -8.10 -35.04
N PRO A 176 22.71 -6.83 -34.66
CA PRO A 176 22.16 -5.71 -35.41
C PRO A 176 22.84 -5.49 -36.76
N GLU A 177 24.13 -5.85 -36.90
CA GLU A 177 24.90 -5.64 -38.13
C GLU A 177 24.37 -6.50 -39.28
N ASN A 178 24.03 -7.77 -38.97
CA ASN A 178 23.51 -8.73 -39.95
C ASN A 178 21.99 -8.89 -39.88
N ARG A 179 21.31 -8.13 -39.00
CA ARG A 179 19.86 -8.21 -38.73
C ARG A 179 19.38 -9.61 -38.35
N GLN A 180 20.21 -10.38 -37.64
CA GLN A 180 19.88 -11.74 -37.21
C GLN A 180 19.51 -11.76 -35.73
N VAL A 181 18.51 -12.56 -35.38
CA VAL A 181 18.11 -12.78 -33.99
C VAL A 181 18.21 -14.27 -33.68
N PHE A 182 19.01 -14.61 -32.68
CA PHE A 182 19.19 -15.97 -32.22
C PHE A 182 18.56 -16.15 -30.85
N ALA A 183 18.01 -17.33 -30.59
CA ALA A 183 17.69 -17.76 -29.24
C ALA A 183 18.48 -19.01 -28.91
N THR A 184 18.82 -19.12 -27.63
CA THR A 184 19.46 -20.29 -27.04
C THR A 184 18.67 -20.73 -25.84
N TRP A 185 18.53 -22.03 -25.64
CA TRP A 185 17.74 -22.59 -24.55
C TRP A 185 18.28 -23.94 -24.09
N GLU A 186 18.03 -24.29 -22.83
CA GLU A 186 18.47 -25.55 -22.23
C GLU A 186 17.27 -26.47 -21.94
N ILE A 187 17.37 -27.73 -22.37
CA ILE A 187 16.40 -28.78 -22.10
C ILE A 187 17.15 -30.02 -21.64
N GLN A 188 16.87 -30.51 -20.43
CA GLN A 188 17.44 -31.74 -19.88
C GLN A 188 18.98 -31.73 -19.92
N GLY A 189 19.60 -30.58 -19.62
CA GLY A 189 21.05 -30.42 -19.61
C GLY A 189 21.73 -30.32 -20.99
N SER A 190 20.97 -30.23 -22.08
CA SER A 190 21.50 -29.99 -23.43
C SER A 190 21.16 -28.59 -23.90
N LEU A 191 22.16 -27.86 -24.38
CA LEU A 191 22.02 -26.51 -24.91
C LEU A 191 21.63 -26.57 -26.39
N TYR A 192 20.64 -25.77 -26.76
CA TYR A 192 20.16 -25.61 -28.13
C TYR A 192 20.29 -24.14 -28.55
N TYR A 193 20.43 -23.92 -29.85
CA TYR A 193 20.36 -22.59 -30.44
C TYR A 193 19.67 -22.60 -31.81
N SER A 194 19.06 -21.49 -32.19
CA SER A 194 18.47 -21.28 -33.51
C SER A 194 18.34 -19.80 -33.84
N GLU A 195 18.44 -19.46 -35.12
CA GLU A 195 17.94 -18.19 -35.63
C GLU A 195 16.40 -18.18 -35.59
N LEU A 196 15.78 -17.08 -35.17
CA LEU A 196 14.33 -16.99 -34.93
C LEU A 196 13.50 -16.72 -36.19
N GLU A 197 14.13 -16.34 -37.30
CA GLU A 197 13.42 -16.07 -38.56
C GLU A 197 13.23 -17.33 -39.41
N TYR A 198 14.29 -18.14 -39.57
CA TYR A 198 14.25 -19.42 -40.31
C TYR A 198 13.90 -20.62 -39.41
N PHE A 199 14.13 -20.51 -38.09
CA PHE A 199 13.92 -21.51 -37.05
C PHE A 199 14.34 -22.96 -37.40
N GLU A 200 15.60 -23.29 -37.14
CA GLU A 200 16.14 -24.64 -37.19
C GLU A 200 16.96 -24.93 -35.92
N SER A 201 16.43 -25.76 -35.02
CA SER A 201 17.08 -26.06 -33.75
C SER A 201 18.37 -26.85 -33.94
N LYS A 202 19.49 -26.33 -33.44
CA LYS A 202 20.79 -27.00 -33.41
C LYS A 202 21.18 -27.31 -31.97
N VAL A 203 21.78 -28.47 -31.75
CA VAL A 203 22.33 -28.87 -30.44
C VAL A 203 23.76 -28.37 -30.33
N PHE A 204 24.10 -27.77 -29.21
CA PHE A 204 25.46 -27.42 -28.84
C PHE A 204 25.89 -28.25 -27.63
N VAL A 205 26.92 -29.08 -27.81
CA VAL A 205 27.39 -30.01 -26.77
C VAL A 205 28.65 -29.47 -26.11
N GLY A 206 28.71 -29.53 -24.78
CA GLY A 206 29.91 -29.16 -24.01
C GLY A 206 29.89 -27.74 -23.45
N CYS A 207 28.73 -27.09 -23.40
CA CYS A 207 28.54 -25.80 -22.74
C CYS A 207 27.15 -25.72 -22.14
N LYS A 208 27.04 -25.13 -20.95
CA LYS A 208 25.74 -24.74 -20.37
C LYS A 208 25.39 -23.32 -20.76
N LEU A 209 24.10 -22.96 -20.70
CA LEU A 209 23.69 -21.60 -21.02
C LEU A 209 24.36 -20.57 -20.09
N ALA A 210 24.46 -20.87 -18.80
CA ALA A 210 25.15 -20.05 -17.80
C ALA A 210 26.63 -19.73 -18.15
N GLU A 211 27.29 -20.61 -18.90
CA GLU A 211 28.70 -20.51 -19.31
C GLU A 211 28.87 -19.87 -20.70
N LEU A 212 27.76 -19.67 -21.43
CA LEU A 212 27.76 -19.18 -22.80
C LEU A 212 27.68 -17.65 -22.82
N ARG A 213 28.52 -17.03 -23.65
CA ARG A 213 28.50 -15.58 -23.92
C ARG A 213 28.47 -15.36 -25.42
N PHE A 214 27.55 -14.52 -25.88
CA PHE A 214 27.40 -14.20 -27.30
C PHE A 214 28.22 -12.98 -27.68
N TYR A 215 28.84 -13.04 -28.86
CA TYR A 215 29.56 -11.95 -29.49
C TYR A 215 29.22 -11.93 -30.98
N TYR A 216 29.28 -10.76 -31.61
CA TYR A 216 28.97 -10.61 -33.03
C TYR A 216 29.90 -9.62 -33.72
N SER A 217 30.06 -9.80 -35.03
CA SER A 217 30.68 -8.82 -35.93
C SER A 217 29.79 -8.60 -37.14
N SER A 218 30.17 -7.66 -38.01
CA SER A 218 29.50 -7.42 -39.30
C SER A 218 29.57 -8.61 -40.28
N TYR A 219 30.25 -9.70 -39.92
CA TYR A 219 30.42 -10.86 -40.80
C TYR A 219 29.99 -12.17 -40.15
N SER A 220 30.09 -12.29 -38.82
CA SER A 220 29.93 -13.58 -38.14
C SER A 220 29.37 -13.44 -36.73
N ASN A 221 28.78 -14.53 -36.23
CA ASN A 221 28.34 -14.66 -34.84
C ASN A 221 29.26 -15.61 -34.08
N TYR A 222 29.47 -15.37 -32.80
CA TYR A 222 30.40 -16.12 -31.98
C TYR A 222 29.83 -16.47 -30.61
N PHE A 223 30.13 -17.67 -30.13
CA PHE A 223 29.92 -18.08 -28.74
C PHE A 223 31.25 -18.26 -28.04
N ILE A 224 31.38 -17.66 -26.86
CA ILE A 224 32.43 -17.98 -25.91
C ILE A 224 31.85 -18.93 -24.88
N CYS A 225 32.44 -20.11 -24.77
CA CYS A 225 32.08 -21.08 -23.73
C CYS A 225 33.19 -21.16 -22.67
N ASN A 226 32.79 -21.16 -21.39
CA ASN A 226 33.70 -21.32 -20.25
C ASN A 226 34.85 -20.31 -20.22
N GLY A 227 34.67 -19.14 -20.84
CA GLY A 227 35.69 -18.09 -20.95
C GLY A 227 36.94 -18.48 -21.74
N GLN A 228 36.98 -19.66 -22.36
CA GLN A 228 38.21 -20.26 -22.89
C GLN A 228 38.10 -20.78 -24.31
N THR A 229 36.89 -21.00 -24.83
CA THR A 229 36.71 -21.55 -26.18
C THR A 229 35.77 -20.69 -26.97
N VAL A 230 36.21 -20.23 -28.15
CA VAL A 230 35.38 -19.45 -29.08
C VAL A 230 34.96 -20.32 -30.23
N TYR A 231 33.66 -20.28 -30.47
CA TYR A 231 32.98 -20.90 -31.59
C TYR A 231 32.47 -19.78 -32.47
N GLU A 232 32.70 -19.88 -33.78
CA GLU A 232 31.92 -19.13 -34.75
C GLU A 232 30.71 -19.98 -35.10
N PHE A 233 29.57 -19.35 -35.24
CA PHE A 233 28.34 -20.07 -35.55
C PHE A 233 27.47 -19.31 -36.53
N ASP A 234 26.69 -20.09 -37.24
CA ASP A 234 25.68 -19.65 -38.18
C ASP A 234 24.47 -20.60 -38.11
N ASN A 235 23.61 -20.53 -39.13
CA ASN A 235 22.45 -21.39 -39.25
C ASN A 235 22.80 -22.86 -39.57
N TYR A 236 24.01 -23.13 -40.05
CA TYR A 236 24.47 -24.45 -40.49
C TYR A 236 25.20 -25.21 -39.37
N GLY A 237 25.80 -24.52 -38.41
CA GLY A 237 26.43 -25.15 -37.26
C GLY A 237 27.33 -24.21 -36.46
N ALA A 238 27.96 -24.75 -35.42
CA ALA A 238 28.97 -24.06 -34.64
C ALA A 238 30.33 -24.72 -34.89
N ALA A 239 31.27 -23.94 -35.40
CA ALA A 239 32.64 -24.36 -35.64
C ALA A 239 33.55 -23.82 -34.53
N LYS A 240 34.28 -24.70 -33.87
CA LYS A 240 35.32 -24.30 -32.90
C LYS A 240 36.44 -23.58 -33.64
N LEU A 241 36.64 -22.30 -33.36
CA LEU A 241 37.69 -21.50 -34.00
C LEU A 241 39.01 -21.61 -33.25
N LYS A 242 38.99 -21.44 -31.92
CA LYS A 242 40.18 -21.32 -31.06
C LYS A 242 39.89 -21.76 -29.62
N GLU A 243 40.92 -22.16 -28.88
CA GLU A 243 40.88 -22.60 -27.47
C GLU A 243 42.12 -22.07 -26.71
N GLY A 244 41.96 -21.43 -25.56
CA GLY A 244 43.06 -20.96 -24.70
C GLY A 244 42.78 -19.70 -23.86
N SER A 245 43.65 -19.40 -22.90
CA SER A 245 43.54 -18.27 -21.95
C SER A 245 43.79 -16.87 -22.55
N ASN A 246 44.12 -16.77 -23.84
CA ASN A 246 44.52 -15.53 -24.51
C ASN A 246 43.41 -14.92 -25.40
N MET A 247 42.15 -15.27 -25.13
CA MET A 247 41.08 -15.22 -26.14
C MET A 247 40.20 -13.97 -26.14
N VAL A 248 40.45 -12.99 -25.27
CA VAL A 248 39.71 -11.74 -25.35
C VAL A 248 40.40 -10.88 -26.39
N THR A 249 40.07 -11.05 -27.69
CA THR A 249 40.51 -10.30 -28.89
C THR A 249 42.04 -10.02 -29.02
N ASP A 250 42.62 -9.92 -30.22
CA ASP A 250 44.04 -9.51 -30.33
C ASP A 250 44.33 -8.12 -29.69
N THR A 251 43.27 -7.38 -29.31
CA THR A 251 43.24 -6.07 -28.65
C THR A 251 42.94 -6.08 -27.16
N LEU A 252 42.51 -7.20 -26.57
CA LEU A 252 42.42 -7.42 -25.11
C LEU A 252 43.46 -8.49 -24.69
N SER A 253 44.42 -8.75 -25.58
CA SER A 253 45.35 -9.88 -25.55
C SER A 253 46.26 -9.92 -24.31
N SER A 254 46.15 -11.05 -23.62
CA SER A 254 47.12 -11.75 -22.78
C SER A 254 47.74 -11.04 -21.57
N ASP A 255 48.21 -9.80 -21.62
CA ASP A 255 49.02 -9.28 -20.50
C ASP A 255 48.19 -8.92 -19.25
N LEU A 256 46.90 -8.62 -19.41
CA LEU A 256 45.96 -8.33 -18.31
C LEU A 256 45.27 -9.58 -17.71
N LEU A 257 45.18 -10.68 -18.46
CA LEU A 257 44.42 -11.88 -18.08
C LEU A 257 45.31 -13.06 -17.66
N VAL A 258 46.61 -13.00 -17.94
CA VAL A 258 47.54 -14.13 -17.71
C VAL A 258 47.92 -14.33 -16.23
N ASN A 259 47.66 -13.35 -15.34
CA ASN A 259 48.08 -13.45 -13.93
C ASN A 259 46.96 -13.22 -12.90
N ALA A 260 45.72 -12.92 -13.29
CA ALA A 260 44.64 -12.63 -12.36
C ALA A 260 43.46 -13.57 -12.58
N GLN A 261 42.96 -14.18 -11.51
CA GLN A 261 41.77 -15.04 -11.56
C GLN A 261 40.57 -14.15 -11.92
N ILE A 262 39.87 -14.47 -13.01
CA ILE A 262 38.64 -13.76 -13.41
C ILE A 262 37.52 -14.32 -12.53
N ASP A 263 36.93 -13.47 -11.71
CA ASP A 263 35.85 -13.84 -10.80
C ASP A 263 34.50 -13.81 -11.52
N ASP A 264 34.27 -12.83 -12.40
CA ASP A 264 33.06 -12.69 -13.22
C ASP A 264 33.32 -11.83 -14.47
N MET A 265 32.58 -12.08 -15.56
CA MET A 265 32.64 -11.31 -16.80
C MET A 265 31.24 -11.17 -17.41
N LYS A 266 30.79 -9.93 -17.61
CA LYS A 266 29.47 -9.59 -18.16
C LYS A 266 29.62 -8.67 -19.37
N ILE A 267 28.91 -8.98 -20.45
CA ILE A 267 28.79 -8.10 -21.61
C ILE A 267 27.59 -7.20 -21.37
N ILE A 268 27.80 -5.89 -21.51
CA ILE A 268 26.78 -4.86 -21.35
C ILE A 268 26.90 -3.94 -22.56
N GLU A 269 26.02 -4.14 -23.54
CA GLU A 269 26.01 -3.41 -24.81
C GLU A 269 27.34 -3.54 -25.59
N ASP A 270 28.10 -2.46 -25.65
CA ASP A 270 29.39 -2.35 -26.34
C ASP A 270 30.59 -2.53 -25.39
N TYR A 271 30.31 -2.86 -24.14
CA TYR A 271 31.31 -2.99 -23.10
C TYR A 271 31.39 -4.41 -22.53
N VAL A 272 32.60 -4.79 -22.10
CA VAL A 272 32.87 -5.98 -21.31
C VAL A 272 33.30 -5.53 -19.92
N ALA A 273 32.49 -5.84 -18.91
CA ALA A 273 32.84 -5.67 -17.51
C ALA A 273 33.53 -6.94 -17.00
N ILE A 274 34.76 -6.81 -16.50
CA ILE A 274 35.55 -7.89 -15.93
C ILE A 274 35.77 -7.62 -14.45
N LYS A 275 35.36 -8.55 -13.61
CA LYS A 275 35.68 -8.57 -12.17
C LYS A 275 36.86 -9.50 -11.94
N SER A 276 37.90 -8.99 -11.29
CA SER A 276 39.07 -9.79 -10.90
C SER A 276 39.74 -9.19 -9.68
N ASN A 277 40.08 -10.01 -8.68
CA ASN A 277 40.78 -9.58 -7.46
C ASN A 277 40.13 -8.35 -6.81
N ASN A 278 38.80 -8.35 -6.71
CA ASN A 278 38.01 -7.23 -6.19
C ASN A 278 38.12 -5.90 -6.98
N THR A 279 38.63 -5.92 -8.21
CA THR A 279 38.62 -4.78 -9.13
C THR A 279 37.63 -5.02 -10.26
N LEU A 280 36.87 -4.00 -10.62
CA LEU A 280 36.02 -4.00 -11.81
C LEU A 280 36.69 -3.17 -12.90
N ARG A 281 36.89 -3.79 -14.07
CA ARG A 281 37.44 -3.14 -15.26
C ARG A 281 36.41 -3.21 -16.39
N LEU A 282 36.07 -2.07 -16.97
CA LEU A 282 35.18 -1.97 -18.11
C LEU A 282 36.01 -1.71 -19.37
N PHE A 283 35.85 -2.54 -20.39
CA PHE A 283 36.54 -2.39 -21.67
C PHE A 283 35.52 -2.16 -22.78
N ASN A 284 35.77 -1.21 -23.67
CA ASN A 284 35.00 -1.10 -24.91
C ASN A 284 35.59 -2.10 -25.90
N TYR A 285 34.83 -3.13 -26.30
CA TYR A 285 35.36 -4.15 -27.21
C TYR A 285 35.33 -3.72 -28.68
N ARG A 286 34.64 -2.61 -29.01
CA ARG A 286 34.66 -2.02 -30.36
C ARG A 286 35.91 -1.19 -30.59
N GLU A 287 36.40 -0.56 -29.54
CA GLU A 287 37.69 0.11 -29.54
C GLU A 287 38.76 -0.95 -29.33
N ALA A 288 39.60 -1.15 -30.33
CA ALA A 288 40.72 -2.10 -30.34
C ALA A 288 41.83 -1.73 -29.32
N THR A 289 41.49 -1.38 -28.08
CA THR A 289 42.38 -0.84 -27.06
C THR A 289 42.44 -1.73 -25.81
N LEU A 290 43.67 -1.91 -25.30
CA LEU A 290 43.97 -2.71 -24.10
C LEU A 290 43.67 -1.98 -22.78
N THR A 291 43.26 -0.72 -22.84
CA THR A 291 43.06 0.12 -21.66
C THR A 291 41.60 0.06 -21.21
N PRO A 292 41.32 -0.23 -19.93
CA PRO A 292 39.96 -0.14 -19.43
C PRO A 292 39.47 1.31 -19.54
N VAL A 293 38.23 1.47 -20.03
CA VAL A 293 37.50 2.74 -20.05
C VAL A 293 37.26 3.23 -18.63
N VAL A 294 36.98 2.29 -17.72
CA VAL A 294 36.76 2.53 -16.30
C VAL A 294 37.44 1.41 -15.51
N GLU A 295 38.21 1.76 -14.47
CA GLU A 295 38.80 0.82 -13.53
C GLU A 295 38.63 1.34 -12.11
N PHE A 296 38.06 0.52 -11.22
CA PHE A 296 37.93 0.83 -9.80
C PHE A 296 37.93 -0.44 -8.94
N GLU A 297 38.33 -0.27 -7.67
CA GLU A 297 38.14 -1.31 -6.65
C GLU A 297 36.67 -1.37 -6.24
N LEU A 298 36.11 -2.57 -6.22
CA LEU A 298 34.74 -2.81 -5.82
C LEU A 298 34.56 -2.39 -4.35
N PRO A 299 33.48 -1.64 -4.04
CA PRO A 299 33.18 -1.27 -2.67
C PRO A 299 33.04 -2.50 -1.76
N SER A 300 33.56 -2.41 -0.53
CA SER A 300 33.42 -3.47 0.47
C SER A 300 31.95 -3.77 0.83
N SER A 301 31.03 -2.84 0.55
CA SER A 301 29.59 -3.02 0.77
C SER A 301 28.99 -4.13 -0.10
N ILE A 302 29.65 -4.54 -1.19
CA ILE A 302 29.18 -5.67 -2.02
C ILE A 302 29.23 -6.97 -1.23
N ASP A 303 30.29 -7.20 -0.44
CA ASP A 303 30.45 -8.44 0.33
C ASP A 303 29.38 -8.59 1.41
N ASP A 304 28.87 -7.46 1.91
CA ASP A 304 27.76 -7.39 2.89
C ASP A 304 26.38 -7.22 2.25
N SER A 305 26.30 -7.15 0.91
CA SER A 305 25.04 -6.95 0.18
C SER A 305 24.23 -8.23 0.05
N ILE A 306 22.90 -8.12 0.17
CA ILE A 306 21.95 -9.19 -0.17
C ILE A 306 21.84 -9.32 -1.68
N SER A 307 21.87 -8.19 -2.38
CA SER A 307 21.82 -8.13 -3.85
C SER A 307 22.61 -6.93 -4.35
N HIS A 308 23.14 -7.05 -5.56
CA HIS A 308 23.83 -5.97 -6.24
C HIS A 308 23.61 -6.09 -7.75
N ASN A 309 23.46 -4.95 -8.41
CA ASN A 309 23.20 -4.88 -9.84
C ASN A 309 24.06 -3.80 -10.50
N PHE A 310 24.55 -4.09 -11.70
CA PHE A 310 25.38 -3.20 -12.49
C PHE A 310 24.62 -2.72 -13.73
N ALA A 311 24.71 -1.44 -14.00
CA ALA A 311 24.36 -0.85 -15.29
C ALA A 311 25.52 0.00 -15.82
N VAL A 312 25.62 0.07 -17.14
CA VAL A 312 26.65 0.85 -17.83
C VAL A 312 25.94 1.90 -18.66
N GLY A 313 26.34 3.16 -18.49
CA GLY A 313 26.00 4.26 -19.40
C GLY A 313 27.21 4.64 -20.26
N ASP A 314 27.20 5.83 -20.86
CA ASP A 314 28.30 6.35 -21.68
C ASP A 314 29.61 6.46 -20.88
N SER A 315 30.43 5.41 -20.91
CA SER A 315 31.69 5.29 -20.16
C SER A 315 31.56 5.46 -18.64
N THR A 316 30.38 5.17 -18.09
CA THR A 316 30.10 5.29 -16.64
C THR A 316 29.49 3.99 -16.12
N VAL A 317 30.03 3.46 -15.03
CA VAL A 317 29.50 2.27 -14.36
C VAL A 317 28.69 2.70 -13.15
N TYR A 318 27.43 2.30 -13.14
CA TYR A 318 26.52 2.42 -12.01
C TYR A 318 26.41 1.07 -11.31
N LEU A 319 26.58 1.08 -10.00
CA LEU A 319 26.40 -0.08 -9.14
C LEU A 319 25.40 0.28 -8.06
N ILE A 320 24.30 -0.45 -8.00
CA ILE A 320 23.37 -0.39 -6.87
C ILE A 320 23.56 -1.63 -6.01
N THR A 321 23.74 -1.44 -4.71
CA THR A 321 23.77 -2.52 -3.73
C THR A 321 22.62 -2.37 -2.74
N PHE A 322 22.09 -3.49 -2.27
CA PHE A 322 21.14 -3.55 -1.17
C PHE A 322 21.77 -4.29 0.00
N SER A 323 22.02 -3.59 1.10
CA SER A 323 22.68 -4.15 2.29
C SER A 323 21.73 -4.92 3.19
N LYS A 324 22.28 -5.73 4.12
CA LYS A 324 21.52 -6.40 5.20
C LYS A 324 20.78 -5.42 6.12
N HIS A 325 21.27 -4.18 6.20
CA HIS A 325 20.64 -3.08 6.95
C HIS A 325 19.53 -2.39 6.15
N HIS A 326 19.05 -3.00 5.05
CA HIS A 326 17.96 -2.50 4.21
C HIS A 326 18.23 -1.11 3.64
N ARG A 327 19.48 -0.87 3.25
CA ARG A 327 19.94 0.38 2.65
C ARG A 327 20.35 0.14 1.20
N VAL A 328 19.89 1.04 0.33
CA VAL A 328 20.25 1.09 -1.09
C VAL A 328 21.39 2.09 -1.26
N ASP A 329 22.56 1.61 -1.67
CA ASP A 329 23.72 2.45 -1.97
C ASP A 329 23.97 2.47 -3.48
N CYS A 330 24.20 3.66 -4.03
CA CYS A 330 24.54 3.82 -5.44
C CYS A 330 25.97 4.33 -5.59
N TYR A 331 26.78 3.56 -6.30
CA TYR A 331 28.16 3.88 -6.62
C TYR A 331 28.28 4.23 -8.11
N VAL A 332 29.04 5.29 -8.40
CA VAL A 332 29.41 5.69 -9.75
C VAL A 332 30.92 5.58 -9.88
N ASN A 333 31.38 4.71 -10.78
CA ASN A 333 32.79 4.39 -10.98
C ASN A 333 33.53 4.08 -9.66
N GLY A 334 32.87 3.33 -8.77
CA GLY A 334 33.40 2.93 -7.45
C GLY A 334 33.21 3.95 -6.33
N THR A 335 32.77 5.17 -6.62
CA THR A 335 32.52 6.21 -5.60
C THR A 335 31.07 6.24 -5.16
N LEU A 336 30.80 6.22 -3.85
CA LEU A 336 29.43 6.33 -3.31
C LEU A 336 28.88 7.72 -3.65
N GLN A 337 27.80 7.78 -4.43
CA GLN A 337 27.13 9.04 -4.78
C GLN A 337 26.01 9.37 -3.80
N TRP A 338 25.15 8.41 -3.55
CA TRP A 338 24.02 8.56 -2.64
C TRP A 338 23.68 7.24 -1.98
N SER A 339 22.97 7.35 -0.86
CA SER A 339 22.55 6.24 -0.03
C SER A 339 21.14 6.51 0.47
N LYS A 340 20.28 5.49 0.47
CA LYS A 340 18.88 5.60 0.84
C LYS A 340 18.47 4.47 1.77
N ASP A 341 17.86 4.84 2.89
CA ASP A 341 17.31 3.89 3.85
C ASP A 341 15.93 3.41 3.39
N GLU A 342 15.79 2.10 3.18
CA GLU A 342 14.56 1.43 2.76
C GLU A 342 14.08 0.48 3.87
N SER A 343 14.64 0.57 5.08
CA SER A 343 14.29 -0.34 6.19
C SER A 343 12.84 -0.18 6.63
N LEU A 344 12.20 0.97 6.39
CA LEU A 344 10.78 1.21 6.73
C LEU A 344 9.82 0.87 5.59
N ALA A 345 10.28 0.24 4.51
CA ALA A 345 9.42 -0.19 3.39
C ALA A 345 8.51 -1.38 3.75
N GLU A 346 8.92 -2.21 4.71
CA GLU A 346 8.13 -3.36 5.19
C GLU A 346 7.85 -3.23 6.69
N VAL A 347 6.61 -2.87 7.04
CA VAL A 347 6.22 -2.55 8.42
C VAL A 347 5.51 -3.73 9.07
N LYS A 348 5.94 -4.05 10.30
CA LYS A 348 5.39 -5.11 11.15
C LYS A 348 4.28 -4.59 12.07
N ASP A 349 4.52 -3.44 12.73
CA ASP A 349 3.55 -2.86 13.66
C ASP A 349 3.75 -1.34 13.83
N ILE A 350 2.70 -0.64 14.27
CA ILE A 350 2.73 0.82 14.46
C ILE A 350 1.99 1.20 15.73
N VAL A 351 2.60 2.11 16.49
CA VAL A 351 1.98 2.73 17.65
C VAL A 351 2.06 4.25 17.56
N VAL A 352 1.01 4.92 18.01
CA VAL A 352 0.96 6.38 18.09
C VAL A 352 0.91 6.82 19.55
N ILE A 353 1.71 7.83 19.87
CA ILE A 353 1.94 8.30 21.24
C ILE A 353 1.73 9.80 21.30
N ASP A 354 1.16 10.23 22.42
CA ASP A 354 0.97 11.61 22.77
C ASP A 354 2.10 12.05 23.70
N GLN A 355 2.89 13.05 23.33
CA GLN A 355 3.98 13.57 24.15
C GLN A 355 3.96 15.09 24.23
N ASP A 356 3.96 15.57 25.48
CA ASP A 356 4.08 16.93 26.00
C ASP A 356 3.26 18.08 25.37
N ILE A 357 2.88 18.99 26.27
CA ILE A 357 1.94 20.09 26.05
C ILE A 357 2.73 21.35 25.70
N ASP A 358 2.88 21.67 24.42
CA ASP A 358 2.97 23.09 24.06
C ASP A 358 1.54 23.66 24.14
N ARG A 359 1.39 24.89 24.66
CA ARG A 359 0.16 25.45 25.25
C ARG A 359 -1.16 25.34 24.44
N PHE A 360 -1.13 24.87 23.20
CA PHE A 360 -2.32 24.69 22.34
C PHE A 360 -2.37 23.41 21.50
N GLU A 361 -1.30 22.58 21.41
CA GLU A 361 -1.32 21.33 20.63
C GLU A 361 -0.39 20.27 21.26
N ILE A 362 -0.91 19.08 21.57
CA ILE A 362 -0.10 17.91 21.97
C ILE A 362 0.63 17.39 20.74
N LYS A 363 1.95 17.21 20.83
CA LYS A 363 2.72 16.59 19.75
C LYS A 363 2.45 15.10 19.73
N LYS A 364 2.12 14.59 18.55
CA LYS A 364 1.90 13.15 18.34
C LYS A 364 3.05 12.56 17.54
N TYR A 365 3.58 11.46 18.04
CA TYR A 365 4.65 10.70 17.43
C TYR A 365 4.13 9.36 16.96
N MET A 366 4.49 8.98 15.75
CA MET A 366 4.24 7.66 15.20
C MET A 366 5.54 6.86 15.29
N VAL A 367 5.50 5.75 16.02
CA VAL A 367 6.61 4.82 16.16
C VAL A 367 6.28 3.57 15.34
N VAL A 368 7.13 3.29 14.36
CA VAL A 368 6.95 2.24 13.35
C VAL A 368 7.99 1.16 13.59
N LEU A 369 7.56 -0.08 13.77
CA LEU A 369 8.42 -1.25 13.82
C LEU A 369 8.44 -1.91 12.44
N SER A 370 9.64 -2.05 11.88
CA SER A 370 9.85 -2.74 10.60
C SER A 370 10.16 -4.24 10.77
N ALA A 371 9.89 -5.02 9.72
CA ALA A 371 10.38 -6.39 9.57
C ALA A 371 11.92 -6.49 9.61
N ALA A 372 12.63 -5.40 9.25
CA ALA A 372 14.08 -5.27 9.33
C ALA A 372 14.62 -5.12 10.76
N LYS A 373 13.77 -5.23 11.80
CA LYS A 373 14.10 -4.93 13.21
C LYS A 373 14.57 -3.49 13.42
N THR A 374 14.13 -2.57 12.56
CA THR A 374 14.35 -1.13 12.74
C THR A 374 13.11 -0.49 13.34
N ILE A 375 13.34 0.51 14.21
CA ILE A 375 12.29 1.39 14.71
C ILE A 375 12.48 2.77 14.10
N GLY A 376 11.46 3.23 13.36
CA GLY A 376 11.37 4.59 12.84
C GLY A 376 10.42 5.45 13.67
N VAL A 377 10.81 6.68 13.97
CA VAL A 377 10.00 7.63 14.74
C VAL A 377 9.68 8.84 13.88
N PHE A 378 8.40 9.10 13.67
CA PHE A 378 7.90 10.20 12.86
C PHE A 378 7.09 11.21 13.66
N HIS A 379 7.20 12.48 13.30
CA HIS A 379 6.20 13.47 13.68
C HIS A 379 4.95 13.33 12.82
N LEU A 380 3.77 13.24 13.44
CA LEU A 380 2.52 13.30 12.66
C LEU A 380 2.25 14.70 12.11
N HIS A 381 2.50 15.74 12.92
CA HIS A 381 2.40 17.12 12.47
C HIS A 381 3.57 17.47 11.55
N ARG A 382 3.30 18.07 10.39
CA ARG A 382 4.36 18.50 9.48
C ARG A 382 5.21 19.61 10.09
N CYS A 383 6.45 19.28 10.47
CA CYS A 383 7.43 20.27 10.91
C CYS A 383 8.21 20.85 9.71
N SER A 384 8.83 22.02 9.86
CA SER A 384 9.69 22.62 8.81
C SER A 384 10.99 21.86 8.55
N GLY A 385 11.29 20.81 9.34
CA GLY A 385 12.46 19.92 9.20
C GLY A 385 12.10 18.53 8.65
N GLN A 386 13.00 17.56 8.87
CA GLN A 386 12.75 16.16 8.52
C GLN A 386 11.62 15.57 9.38
N GLN A 387 10.71 14.81 8.76
CA GLN A 387 9.58 14.19 9.46
C GLN A 387 10.01 12.95 10.25
N LEU A 388 10.97 12.20 9.70
CA LEU A 388 11.67 11.13 10.41
C LEU A 388 12.65 11.77 11.40
N LEU A 389 12.41 11.56 12.68
CA LEU A 389 13.20 12.11 13.77
C LEU A 389 14.35 11.21 14.16
N ASN A 390 14.06 9.93 14.25
CA ASN A 390 14.99 8.93 14.72
C ASN A 390 14.73 7.61 14.00
N ILE A 391 15.81 6.90 13.71
CA ILE A 391 15.78 5.56 13.14
C ILE A 391 16.93 4.77 13.73
N PHE A 392 16.64 3.60 14.27
CA PHE A 392 17.65 2.76 14.91
C PHE A 392 17.27 1.29 14.82
N GLU A 393 18.28 0.43 14.76
CA GLU A 393 18.12 -1.02 14.81
C GLU A 393 17.93 -1.50 16.25
N VAL A 394 17.17 -2.59 16.38
CA VAL A 394 16.88 -3.23 17.65
C VAL A 394 17.32 -4.68 17.58
N ASP A 395 18.11 -5.10 18.57
CA ASP A 395 18.61 -6.48 18.66
C ASP A 395 17.48 -7.51 18.90
N VAL A 396 16.35 -7.03 19.44
CA VAL A 396 15.15 -7.82 19.75
C VAL A 396 14.12 -7.68 18.64
N ASP A 397 13.66 -8.82 18.11
CA ASP A 397 12.60 -8.88 17.10
C ASP A 397 11.23 -8.88 17.78
N PHE A 398 10.67 -7.70 18.05
CA PHE A 398 9.38 -7.58 18.71
C PHE A 398 8.24 -8.13 17.85
N ASP A 399 7.33 -8.89 18.45
CA ASP A 399 6.11 -9.34 17.79
C ASP A 399 5.13 -8.19 17.57
N ARG A 400 5.00 -7.30 18.55
CA ARG A 400 4.09 -6.13 18.56
C ARG A 400 4.63 -4.98 19.39
N LEU A 401 4.14 -3.79 19.10
CA LEU A 401 4.29 -2.59 19.92
C LEU A 401 2.97 -2.21 20.59
N HIS A 402 3.07 -1.74 21.83
CA HIS A 402 1.93 -1.28 22.63
C HIS A 402 2.18 0.14 23.13
N ASN A 403 1.11 0.93 23.20
CA ASN A 403 1.11 2.18 23.97
C ASN A 403 0.58 1.88 25.38
N VAL A 404 1.46 1.99 26.38
CA VAL A 404 1.09 1.83 27.79
C VAL A 404 1.45 3.14 28.50
N ASN A 405 0.44 3.87 28.96
CA ASN A 405 0.61 5.15 29.67
C ASN A 405 1.53 6.15 28.93
N ASN A 406 1.38 6.29 27.61
CA ASN A 406 2.22 7.12 26.73
C ASN A 406 3.70 6.68 26.66
N THR A 407 3.99 5.42 26.98
CA THR A 407 5.30 4.79 26.73
C THR A 407 5.15 3.67 25.70
N VAL A 408 6.16 3.50 24.85
CA VAL A 408 6.20 2.36 23.91
C VAL A 408 6.72 1.15 24.64
N GLN A 409 5.98 0.06 24.55
CA GLN A 409 6.43 -1.23 25.00
C GLN A 409 6.44 -2.23 23.83
N GLY A 410 7.57 -2.90 23.62
CA GLY A 410 7.71 -4.00 22.68
C GLY A 410 7.45 -5.33 23.38
N GLN A 411 6.70 -6.22 22.74
CA GLN A 411 6.42 -7.55 23.24
C GLN A 411 7.15 -8.61 22.41
N LEU A 412 7.78 -9.58 23.09
CA LEU A 412 8.33 -10.79 22.45
C LEU A 412 7.87 -12.02 23.25
N GLY A 413 6.88 -12.74 22.73
CA GLY A 413 6.19 -13.80 23.46
C GLY A 413 5.61 -13.29 24.79
N SER A 414 6.12 -13.79 25.92
CA SER A 414 5.71 -13.37 27.27
C SER A 414 6.58 -12.27 27.89
N ARG A 415 7.64 -11.82 27.20
CA ARG A 415 8.56 -10.80 27.69
C ARG A 415 8.12 -9.43 27.18
N GLU A 416 8.23 -8.43 28.03
CA GLU A 416 7.92 -7.03 27.71
C GLU A 416 9.19 -6.17 27.82
N PHE A 417 9.31 -5.20 26.93
CA PHE A 417 10.45 -4.31 26.84
C PHE A 417 9.96 -2.88 26.75
N SER A 418 10.54 -1.97 27.53
CA SER A 418 10.32 -0.54 27.36
C SER A 418 11.22 -0.02 26.25
N VAL A 419 10.64 0.70 25.29
CA VAL A 419 11.35 1.31 24.17
C VAL A 419 11.41 2.82 24.38
N ASP A 420 12.59 3.34 24.70
CA ASP A 420 12.88 4.77 24.66
C ASP A 420 13.18 5.16 23.21
N PHE A 421 12.12 5.50 22.49
CA PHE A 421 12.14 5.80 21.07
C PHE A 421 12.88 7.10 20.74
N LEU A 422 13.05 8.02 21.69
CA LEU A 422 13.79 9.26 21.48
C LEU A 422 15.30 9.05 21.56
N ASN A 423 15.76 8.25 22.52
CA ASN A 423 17.19 7.97 22.70
C ASN A 423 17.66 6.69 21.99
N GLY A 424 16.75 5.93 21.39
CA GLY A 424 17.06 4.68 20.69
C GLY A 424 17.49 3.56 21.61
N LYS A 425 16.94 3.49 22.83
CA LYS A 425 17.31 2.49 23.84
C LYS A 425 16.16 1.57 24.18
N VAL A 426 16.47 0.29 24.36
CA VAL A 426 15.52 -0.74 24.73
C VAL A 426 15.93 -1.37 26.06
N PHE A 427 14.96 -1.51 26.97
CA PHE A 427 15.18 -2.08 28.30
C PHE A 427 14.16 -3.18 28.55
N GLU A 428 14.62 -4.38 28.95
CA GLU A 428 13.70 -5.46 29.33
C GLU A 428 13.01 -5.13 30.66
N LEU A 429 11.68 -5.14 30.64
CA LEU A 429 10.86 -4.97 31.83
C LEU A 429 10.84 -6.30 32.56
N HIS A 430 11.60 -6.37 33.66
CA HIS A 430 11.55 -7.51 34.56
C HIS A 430 10.27 -7.37 35.41
N ASP A 431 9.54 -8.48 35.57
CA ASP A 431 8.24 -8.61 36.28
C ASP A 431 8.38 -8.39 37.81
N ASN A 432 9.00 -7.26 38.20
CA ASN A 432 9.25 -6.84 39.58
C ASN A 432 8.39 -5.64 39.98
N GLN A 433 7.52 -5.15 39.09
CA GLN A 433 6.46 -4.21 39.44
C GLN A 433 5.30 -5.04 40.00
N PRO A 434 4.84 -4.83 41.25
CA PRO A 434 3.61 -5.45 41.70
C PRO A 434 2.49 -4.97 40.77
N LYS A 435 1.95 -5.87 39.92
CA LYS A 435 0.68 -5.63 39.24
C LYS A 435 -0.30 -5.26 40.34
N GLU A 436 -0.77 -4.02 40.35
CA GLU A 436 -1.87 -3.63 41.23
C GLU A 436 -2.98 -4.65 40.98
N ILE A 437 -3.26 -5.47 41.98
CA ILE A 437 -4.35 -6.43 41.93
C ILE A 437 -5.61 -5.58 41.96
N SER A 438 -6.08 -5.16 40.79
CA SER A 438 -7.41 -4.57 40.67
C SER A 438 -8.38 -5.59 41.23
N SER A 439 -9.20 -5.18 42.20
CA SER A 439 -10.25 -6.05 42.76
C SER A 439 -11.31 -6.44 41.73
N GLU A 440 -11.29 -5.85 40.54
CA GLU A 440 -12.23 -6.12 39.46
C GLU A 440 -11.75 -7.29 38.56
N PRO A 441 -12.67 -8.16 38.12
CA PRO A 441 -12.35 -9.26 37.23
C PRO A 441 -11.92 -8.75 35.85
N SER A 442 -10.75 -9.18 35.38
CA SER A 442 -10.28 -8.87 34.03
C SER A 442 -10.85 -9.87 33.02
N PHE A 443 -11.39 -9.35 31.92
CA PHE A 443 -11.85 -10.15 30.79
C PHE A 443 -11.02 -9.82 29.56
N SER A 444 -10.61 -10.85 28.83
CA SER A 444 -9.91 -10.69 27.55
C SER A 444 -10.44 -11.72 26.55
N ALA A 445 -10.32 -11.40 25.26
CA ALA A 445 -10.62 -12.33 24.18
C ALA A 445 -9.46 -12.30 23.18
N GLY A 446 -9.05 -13.48 22.73
CA GLY A 446 -7.90 -13.67 21.86
C GLY A 446 -8.24 -14.53 20.65
N LEU A 447 -7.57 -14.23 19.55
CA LEU A 447 -7.61 -15.05 18.34
C LEU A 447 -6.46 -16.06 18.37
N ASP A 448 -6.77 -17.32 18.14
CA ASP A 448 -5.82 -18.40 18.06
C ASP A 448 -5.87 -19.02 16.65
N LEU A 449 -5.12 -18.38 15.73
CA LEU A 449 -5.14 -18.69 14.30
C LEU A 449 -4.72 -20.14 13.98
N PRO A 450 -3.64 -20.71 14.58
CA PRO A 450 -3.23 -22.09 14.30
C PRO A 450 -4.30 -23.14 14.61
N TYR A 451 -5.16 -22.85 15.60
CA TYR A 451 -6.27 -23.74 15.99
C TYR A 451 -7.64 -23.28 15.44
N ASN A 452 -7.64 -22.28 14.56
CA ASN A 452 -8.84 -21.74 13.92
C ASN A 452 -9.97 -21.39 14.92
N ARG A 453 -9.63 -20.72 16.04
CA ARG A 453 -10.59 -20.47 17.12
C ARG A 453 -10.41 -19.10 17.76
N VAL A 454 -11.47 -18.65 18.43
CA VAL A 454 -11.47 -17.48 19.31
C VAL A 454 -11.80 -17.95 20.72
N GLU A 455 -11.01 -17.51 21.70
CA GLU A 455 -11.21 -17.86 23.11
C GLU A 455 -11.35 -16.61 23.98
N GLY A 456 -12.28 -16.67 24.93
CA GLY A 456 -12.43 -15.68 25.99
C GLY A 456 -11.85 -16.17 27.30
N TYR A 457 -11.25 -15.26 28.05
CA TYR A 457 -10.61 -15.52 29.33
C TYR A 457 -11.18 -14.59 30.40
N LYS A 458 -11.28 -15.12 31.62
CA LYS A 458 -11.57 -14.35 32.83
C LYS A 458 -10.43 -14.58 33.82
N ASN A 459 -9.71 -13.53 34.19
CA ASN A 459 -8.51 -13.60 35.04
C ASN A 459 -7.50 -14.65 34.51
N GLY A 460 -7.35 -14.75 33.19
CA GLY A 460 -6.47 -15.72 32.53
C GLY A 460 -7.02 -17.15 32.38
N VAL A 461 -8.22 -17.44 32.90
CA VAL A 461 -8.86 -18.77 32.76
C VAL A 461 -9.85 -18.74 31.59
N SER A 462 -9.72 -19.68 30.65
CA SER A 462 -10.62 -19.80 29.49
C SER A 462 -12.07 -20.05 29.95
N THR A 463 -13.03 -19.26 29.46
CA THR A 463 -14.46 -19.30 29.85
C THR A 463 -15.38 -19.70 28.71
N TRP A 464 -15.05 -19.34 27.47
CA TRP A 464 -15.82 -19.67 26.28
C TRP A 464 -14.89 -19.83 25.08
N ARG A 465 -15.33 -20.64 24.10
CA ARG A 465 -14.61 -20.90 22.85
C ARG A 465 -15.58 -20.84 21.67
N PHE A 466 -15.17 -20.15 20.62
CA PHE A 466 -15.80 -20.18 19.30
C PHE A 466 -14.85 -20.85 18.30
N GLN A 467 -15.32 -21.92 17.66
CA GLN A 467 -14.54 -22.66 16.67
C GLN A 467 -15.50 -23.12 15.55
N PRO A 468 -15.42 -22.53 14.35
CA PRO A 468 -16.25 -22.93 13.20
C PRO A 468 -15.72 -24.21 12.54
N ASP A 469 -16.63 -25.04 12.01
CA ASP A 469 -16.29 -26.35 11.42
C ASP A 469 -15.74 -26.27 9.98
N PHE A 470 -16.29 -25.37 9.16
CA PHE A 470 -15.98 -25.27 7.71
C PHE A 470 -15.53 -23.87 7.28
N GLU A 471 -15.21 -23.01 8.23
CA GLU A 471 -14.82 -21.63 7.96
C GLU A 471 -13.50 -21.35 8.66
N ARG A 472 -12.62 -20.58 8.02
CA ARG A 472 -11.38 -20.09 8.63
C ARG A 472 -11.65 -18.76 9.30
N VAL A 473 -11.28 -18.60 10.57
CA VAL A 473 -11.36 -17.33 11.29
C VAL A 473 -10.27 -16.41 10.75
N THR A 474 -10.67 -15.23 10.30
CA THR A 474 -9.77 -14.23 9.68
C THR A 474 -9.47 -13.07 10.62
N GLY A 475 -10.29 -12.83 11.64
CA GLY A 475 -10.07 -11.70 12.55
C GLY A 475 -11.11 -11.57 13.65
N LEU A 476 -10.74 -10.83 14.69
CA LEU A 476 -11.57 -10.45 15.83
C LEU A 476 -11.49 -8.93 16.00
N LEU A 477 -12.64 -8.27 16.02
CA LEU A 477 -12.73 -6.81 16.11
C LEU A 477 -13.62 -6.40 17.29
N LYS A 478 -13.13 -5.46 18.12
CA LYS A 478 -13.94 -4.71 19.08
C LYS A 478 -14.31 -3.34 18.50
N ARG A 479 -15.23 -2.63 19.14
CA ARG A 479 -15.47 -1.22 18.78
C ARG A 479 -14.18 -0.41 18.95
N SER A 480 -13.92 0.48 18.00
CA SER A 480 -12.73 1.35 18.02
C SER A 480 -12.71 2.34 19.19
N TYR A 481 -13.88 2.66 19.75
CA TYR A 481 -14.04 3.54 20.89
C TYR A 481 -14.59 2.79 22.12
N ASP A 482 -14.12 3.15 23.32
CA ASP A 482 -14.44 2.44 24.58
C ASP A 482 -15.86 2.75 25.14
N ASN A 483 -16.70 3.46 24.38
CA ASN A 483 -18.10 3.83 24.68
C ASN A 483 -18.31 4.74 25.91
N GLU A 484 -17.25 5.34 26.47
CA GLU A 484 -17.39 6.26 27.63
C GLU A 484 -18.03 7.61 27.26
N HIS A 485 -17.76 8.12 26.06
CA HIS A 485 -18.32 9.38 25.53
C HIS A 485 -19.00 9.14 24.18
N VAL A 486 -20.32 9.02 24.19
CA VAL A 486 -21.14 9.02 22.97
C VAL A 486 -21.95 10.32 22.96
N ALA A 487 -21.77 11.14 21.91
CA ALA A 487 -22.44 12.44 21.81
C ALA A 487 -23.98 12.32 21.77
N SER A 488 -24.52 11.23 21.22
CA SER A 488 -25.97 10.97 21.20
C SER A 488 -26.32 9.48 21.27
N ASN A 489 -27.21 9.15 22.22
CA ASN A 489 -27.71 7.80 22.48
C ASN A 489 -28.81 7.35 21.49
N GLY A 490 -29.29 8.24 20.63
CA GLY A 490 -30.39 7.94 19.73
C GLY A 490 -30.41 8.83 18.49
N ILE A 491 -31.14 8.37 17.47
CA ILE A 491 -31.35 9.09 16.23
C ILE A 491 -32.76 9.66 16.22
N VAL A 492 -32.88 10.98 16.08
CA VAL A 492 -34.18 11.66 15.99
C VAL A 492 -34.77 11.46 14.60
N LEU A 493 -36.01 10.98 14.55
CA LEU A 493 -36.78 10.75 13.33
C LEU A 493 -37.56 12.00 12.93
N HIS A 494 -38.15 12.00 11.73
CA HIS A 494 -38.83 13.17 11.18
C HIS A 494 -40.06 13.62 12.00
N ASP A 495 -40.65 12.71 12.77
CA ASP A 495 -41.81 12.95 13.65
C ASP A 495 -41.39 13.28 15.10
N ARG A 496 -40.10 13.54 15.33
CA ARG A 496 -39.48 13.79 16.64
C ARG A 496 -39.43 12.57 17.56
N SER A 497 -39.84 11.39 17.10
CA SER A 497 -39.58 10.16 17.84
C SER A 497 -38.10 9.80 17.76
N VAL A 498 -37.62 8.98 18.70
CA VAL A 498 -36.21 8.62 18.83
C VAL A 498 -36.03 7.13 18.59
N LEU A 499 -35.10 6.79 17.73
CA LEU A 499 -34.61 5.42 17.54
C LEU A 499 -33.32 5.25 18.34
N TYR A 500 -33.33 4.37 19.34
CA TYR A 500 -32.20 4.17 20.23
C TYR A 500 -31.11 3.30 19.60
N LYS A 501 -29.88 3.82 19.63
CA LYS A 501 -28.69 3.13 19.12
C LYS A 501 -28.35 1.94 20.03
N TYR A 502 -27.87 0.85 19.44
CA TYR A 502 -27.33 -0.25 20.25
C TYR A 502 -25.90 0.06 20.68
N LEU A 503 -25.73 0.50 21.93
CA LEU A 503 -24.45 0.96 22.49
C LEU A 503 -23.92 0.05 23.60
N LEU A 504 -24.49 -1.14 23.80
CA LEU A 504 -24.04 -2.04 24.86
C LEU A 504 -22.54 -2.34 24.73
N PRO A 505 -21.74 -2.14 25.80
CA PRO A 505 -20.31 -2.39 25.76
C PRO A 505 -20.02 -3.88 25.56
N ASN A 506 -18.77 -4.22 25.25
CA ASN A 506 -18.30 -5.60 25.10
C ASN A 506 -18.95 -6.41 23.97
N THR A 507 -19.55 -5.74 22.99
CA THR A 507 -19.95 -6.37 21.72
C THR A 507 -18.74 -6.37 20.79
N GLY A 508 -18.48 -7.49 20.15
CA GLY A 508 -17.42 -7.65 19.15
C GLY A 508 -17.93 -8.34 17.90
N VAL A 509 -17.03 -8.46 16.93
CA VAL A 509 -17.28 -9.11 15.65
C VAL A 509 -16.19 -10.13 15.38
N ILE A 510 -16.58 -11.36 15.04
CA ILE A 510 -15.67 -12.39 14.52
C ILE A 510 -15.88 -12.47 13.02
N THR A 511 -14.78 -12.47 12.28
CA THR A 511 -14.80 -12.59 10.81
C THR A 511 -14.25 -13.94 10.39
N THR A 512 -14.85 -14.49 9.35
CA THR A 512 -14.58 -15.84 8.88
C THR A 512 -14.62 -15.88 7.35
N PHE A 513 -13.91 -16.83 6.76
CA PHE A 513 -13.92 -17.08 5.33
C PHE A 513 -14.15 -18.57 5.07
N ASN A 514 -15.13 -18.90 4.24
CA ASN A 514 -15.40 -20.24 3.75
C ASN A 514 -14.86 -20.36 2.32
N GLU A 515 -13.75 -21.09 2.16
CA GLU A 515 -13.07 -21.27 0.87
C GLU A 515 -13.93 -22.07 -0.12
N ASP A 516 -14.56 -23.16 0.32
CA ASP A 516 -15.39 -24.02 -0.55
C ASP A 516 -16.58 -23.28 -1.18
N LYS A 517 -17.20 -22.38 -0.42
CA LYS A 517 -18.40 -21.63 -0.84
C LYS A 517 -18.07 -20.22 -1.32
N ASN A 518 -16.83 -19.75 -1.16
CA ASN A 518 -16.42 -18.37 -1.35
C ASN A 518 -17.36 -17.40 -0.61
N ILE A 519 -17.46 -17.53 0.71
CA ILE A 519 -18.32 -16.70 1.56
C ILE A 519 -17.51 -16.08 2.69
N VAL A 520 -17.66 -14.77 2.87
CA VAL A 520 -17.19 -14.08 4.07
C VAL A 520 -18.33 -14.02 5.09
N GLY A 521 -18.07 -14.46 6.32
CA GLY A 521 -19.02 -14.49 7.44
C GLY A 521 -18.61 -13.52 8.55
N ILE A 522 -19.60 -12.81 9.10
CA ILE A 522 -19.45 -11.75 10.11
C ILE A 522 -20.38 -12.10 11.28
N TYR A 523 -19.80 -12.59 12.36
CA TYR A 523 -20.51 -13.02 13.57
C TYR A 523 -20.51 -11.92 14.61
N LEU A 524 -21.68 -11.49 15.05
CA LEU A 524 -21.84 -10.57 16.16
C LEU A 524 -21.84 -11.35 17.49
N ILE A 525 -20.92 -11.01 18.39
CA ILE A 525 -20.68 -11.75 19.63
C ILE A 525 -20.61 -10.84 20.86
N ASN A 526 -20.99 -11.37 22.02
CA ASN A 526 -20.67 -10.81 23.33
C ASN A 526 -19.29 -11.31 23.79
N LEU A 527 -18.31 -10.42 23.91
CA LEU A 527 -16.92 -10.76 24.25
C LEU A 527 -16.75 -11.26 25.70
N ILE A 528 -17.73 -11.01 26.58
CA ILE A 528 -17.69 -11.49 27.97
C ILE A 528 -18.25 -12.91 28.07
N THR A 529 -19.39 -13.18 27.44
CA THR A 529 -20.12 -14.45 27.60
C THR A 529 -19.91 -15.45 26.46
N GLY A 530 -19.36 -15.01 25.33
CA GLY A 530 -19.24 -15.82 24.11
C GLY A 530 -20.57 -16.01 23.36
N GLN A 531 -21.65 -15.36 23.79
CA GLN A 531 -22.96 -15.51 23.15
C GLN A 531 -22.95 -14.91 21.74
N LEU A 532 -23.25 -15.72 20.74
CA LEU A 532 -23.49 -15.28 19.37
C LEU A 532 -24.90 -14.68 19.25
N TYR A 533 -24.98 -13.46 18.72
CA TYR A 533 -26.25 -12.78 18.45
C TYR A 533 -26.76 -13.09 17.03
N GLY A 534 -25.87 -13.16 16.05
CA GLY A 534 -26.21 -13.47 14.66
C GLY A 534 -25.00 -13.43 13.73
N LYS A 535 -25.20 -13.87 12.50
CA LYS A 535 -24.23 -13.96 11.42
C LYS A 535 -24.74 -13.22 10.19
N PHE A 536 -23.91 -12.38 9.62
CA PHE A 536 -24.12 -11.77 8.30
C PHE A 536 -23.12 -12.40 7.34
N TYR A 537 -23.52 -12.68 6.10
CA TYR A 537 -22.59 -13.28 5.14
C TYR A 537 -22.79 -12.80 3.70
N ARG A 538 -21.68 -12.75 2.96
CA ARG A 538 -21.62 -12.26 1.58
C ARG A 538 -20.81 -13.21 0.69
N SER A 539 -21.33 -13.52 -0.49
CA SER A 539 -20.58 -14.26 -1.51
C SER A 539 -19.45 -13.40 -2.10
N VAL A 540 -18.30 -14.01 -2.32
CA VAL A 540 -17.11 -13.43 -2.95
C VAL A 540 -16.67 -14.28 -4.15
N TYR A 541 -15.63 -13.85 -4.87
CA TYR A 541 -15.12 -14.54 -6.05
C TYR A 541 -14.14 -15.67 -5.66
N THR A 542 -13.76 -16.53 -6.60
CA THR A 542 -13.02 -17.78 -6.34
C THR A 542 -11.57 -17.58 -5.87
N GLN A 543 -10.91 -16.50 -6.28
CA GLN A 543 -9.53 -16.16 -5.92
C GLN A 543 -9.48 -15.04 -4.86
N PHE A 544 -10.51 -14.96 -4.01
CA PHE A 544 -10.62 -13.93 -3.00
C PHE A 544 -9.59 -14.13 -1.88
N ASP A 545 -8.76 -13.12 -1.65
CA ASP A 545 -7.84 -13.11 -0.52
C ASP A 545 -8.47 -12.34 0.66
N PRO A 546 -8.88 -13.01 1.74
CA PRO A 546 -9.48 -12.31 2.89
C PRO A 546 -8.55 -11.34 3.61
N GLU A 547 -7.23 -11.41 3.39
CA GLU A 547 -6.30 -10.43 3.96
C GLU A 547 -6.33 -9.11 3.20
N LEU A 548 -6.38 -9.18 1.87
CA LEU A 548 -6.27 -8.01 0.98
C LEU A 548 -7.59 -7.53 0.36
N ASP A 549 -8.61 -8.38 0.24
CA ASP A 549 -9.90 -8.09 -0.41
C ASP A 549 -11.03 -7.82 0.59
N PHE A 550 -10.76 -7.95 1.88
CA PHE A 550 -11.72 -7.74 2.95
C PHE A 550 -11.21 -6.71 3.96
N SER A 551 -12.06 -5.74 4.29
CA SER A 551 -11.82 -4.84 5.42
C SER A 551 -13.10 -4.65 6.21
N ILE A 552 -12.98 -4.48 7.52
CA ILE A 552 -14.11 -4.29 8.42
C ILE A 552 -13.75 -3.28 9.51
N VAL A 553 -14.70 -2.45 9.86
CA VAL A 553 -14.60 -1.45 10.92
C VAL A 553 -15.87 -1.46 11.77
N TYR A 554 -15.72 -1.26 13.08
CA TYR A 554 -16.83 -1.25 14.03
C TYR A 554 -16.72 -0.02 14.94
N GLU A 555 -17.71 0.86 14.88
CA GLU A 555 -17.76 2.09 15.68
C GLU A 555 -19.19 2.39 16.12
N GLU A 556 -19.35 3.02 17.28
CA GLU A 556 -20.65 3.35 17.88
C GLU A 556 -21.66 2.18 17.80
N ASN A 557 -22.62 2.29 16.88
CA ASN A 557 -23.71 1.35 16.67
C ASN A 557 -23.70 0.73 15.27
N PHE A 558 -22.63 0.90 14.48
CA PHE A 558 -22.61 0.45 13.10
C PHE A 558 -21.34 -0.32 12.77
N ILE A 559 -21.51 -1.36 11.95
CA ILE A 559 -20.42 -2.15 11.39
C ILE A 559 -20.40 -1.86 9.89
N ILE A 560 -19.22 -1.58 9.33
CA ILE A 560 -19.04 -1.41 7.89
C ILE A 560 -17.96 -2.37 7.45
N PHE A 561 -18.23 -3.10 6.38
CA PHE A 561 -17.24 -3.98 5.76
C PHE A 561 -17.22 -3.78 4.26
N SER A 562 -16.06 -4.00 3.64
CA SER A 562 -15.86 -3.96 2.20
C SER A 562 -15.44 -5.32 1.68
N VAL A 563 -15.94 -5.70 0.50
CA VAL A 563 -15.47 -6.85 -0.27
C VAL A 563 -15.12 -6.40 -1.69
N VAL A 564 -13.94 -6.78 -2.17
CA VAL A 564 -13.55 -6.52 -3.56
C VAL A 564 -14.34 -7.43 -4.52
N LYS A 565 -14.82 -6.86 -5.62
CA LYS A 565 -15.58 -7.54 -6.69
C LYS A 565 -15.13 -7.04 -8.05
N GLY A 566 -14.18 -7.76 -8.65
CA GLY A 566 -13.54 -7.34 -9.90
C GLY A 566 -12.78 -6.02 -9.69
N GLU A 567 -13.03 -5.03 -10.54
CA GLU A 567 -12.41 -3.69 -10.44
C GLU A 567 -13.08 -2.78 -9.39
N ASN A 568 -14.19 -3.22 -8.80
CA ASN A 568 -15.00 -2.44 -7.87
C ASN A 568 -14.89 -3.01 -6.45
N SER A 569 -15.38 -2.25 -5.47
CA SER A 569 -15.61 -2.74 -4.11
C SER A 569 -17.06 -2.56 -3.73
N GLU A 570 -17.60 -3.53 -3.00
CA GLU A 570 -18.91 -3.42 -2.37
C GLU A 570 -18.73 -3.12 -0.89
N VAL A 571 -19.25 -1.99 -0.43
CA VAL A 571 -19.24 -1.55 0.96
C VAL A 571 -20.62 -1.80 1.56
N CYS A 572 -20.68 -2.65 2.56
CA CYS A 572 -21.91 -3.04 3.24
C CYS A 572 -21.93 -2.49 4.67
N VAL A 573 -23.10 -2.05 5.10
CA VAL A 573 -23.34 -1.38 6.38
C VAL A 573 -24.34 -2.19 7.19
N ILE A 574 -24.08 -2.36 8.47
CA ILE A 574 -25.00 -2.96 9.45
C ILE A 574 -25.16 -1.94 10.58
N ASP A 575 -26.29 -1.24 10.60
CA ASP A 575 -26.66 -0.32 11.70
C ASP A 575 -27.44 -1.10 12.76
N LEU A 576 -27.01 -1.04 14.02
CA LEU A 576 -27.56 -1.77 15.17
C LEU A 576 -28.40 -0.84 16.07
N PHE A 577 -29.54 -1.36 16.53
CA PHE A 577 -30.51 -0.65 17.36
C PHE A 577 -30.97 -1.51 18.54
N GLU A 578 -31.35 -0.87 19.65
CA GLU A 578 -31.96 -1.62 20.77
C GLU A 578 -33.29 -2.26 20.36
N SER A 579 -34.06 -1.52 19.55
CA SER A 579 -35.34 -1.92 19.01
C SER A 579 -35.66 -1.07 17.79
N LEU A 580 -36.35 -1.64 16.81
CA LEU A 580 -36.88 -0.90 15.66
C LEU A 580 -38.16 -0.12 16.00
N LYS A 581 -38.70 -0.26 17.22
CA LYS A 581 -39.86 0.50 17.69
C LYS A 581 -39.40 1.88 18.20
N PRO A 582 -39.93 2.99 17.68
CA PRO A 582 -39.52 4.32 18.13
C PRO A 582 -39.91 4.58 19.59
N ASN A 583 -39.14 5.43 20.26
CA ASN A 583 -39.27 5.77 21.68
C ASN A 583 -39.23 4.57 22.64
N PHE A 584 -38.69 3.43 22.19
CA PHE A 584 -38.58 2.23 23.00
C PHE A 584 -37.10 1.90 23.26
N SER A 585 -36.66 2.15 24.49
CA SER A 585 -35.33 1.74 24.97
C SER A 585 -35.48 0.61 25.98
N LEU A 586 -34.61 -0.39 25.84
CA LEU A 586 -34.47 -1.53 26.75
C LEU A 586 -33.54 -1.20 27.91
N THR A 587 -32.58 -0.31 27.69
CA THR A 587 -31.53 0.05 28.66
C THR A 587 -31.96 1.16 29.62
N LYS A 588 -32.95 1.99 29.26
CA LYS A 588 -33.39 3.16 30.06
C LYS A 588 -33.77 2.85 31.51
N LYS A 589 -34.13 1.60 31.83
CA LYS A 589 -34.50 1.16 33.18
C LYS A 589 -33.32 0.68 34.03
N LEU A 590 -32.15 0.51 33.43
CA LEU A 590 -30.95 0.01 34.09
C LEU A 590 -30.18 1.19 34.70
N GLN A 591 -29.78 1.06 35.97
CA GLN A 591 -28.87 2.00 36.62
C GLN A 591 -27.41 1.59 36.40
N VAL A 592 -27.15 0.28 36.35
CA VAL A 592 -25.85 -0.33 36.07
C VAL A 592 -26.09 -1.44 35.06
N PHE A 593 -25.22 -1.55 34.05
CA PHE A 593 -25.30 -2.58 33.01
C PHE A 593 -24.34 -3.73 33.33
N SER A 594 -24.83 -4.97 33.33
CA SER A 594 -24.02 -6.18 33.36
C SER A 594 -24.12 -6.94 32.05
N SER A 595 -22.98 -7.17 31.38
CA SER A 595 -22.91 -7.96 30.13
C SER A 595 -23.33 -9.43 30.29
N ILE A 596 -23.46 -9.92 31.53
CA ILE A 596 -23.83 -11.30 31.83
C ILE A 596 -25.35 -11.44 32.01
N GLN A 597 -26.01 -10.45 32.62
CA GLN A 597 -27.43 -10.53 33.00
C GLN A 597 -28.32 -9.68 32.09
N ASP A 598 -27.85 -8.50 31.68
CA ASP A 598 -28.66 -7.50 30.99
C ASP A 598 -28.43 -7.50 29.47
N ALA A 599 -27.48 -8.29 28.98
CA ALA A 599 -27.14 -8.34 27.57
C ALA A 599 -28.30 -8.90 26.72
N PHE A 600 -28.54 -8.28 25.57
CA PHE A 600 -29.59 -8.70 24.64
C PHE A 600 -29.15 -8.52 23.19
N ALA A 601 -29.66 -9.37 22.29
CA ALA A 601 -29.34 -9.25 20.86
C ALA A 601 -29.95 -7.98 20.25
N PRO A 602 -29.25 -7.27 19.35
CA PRO A 602 -29.76 -6.06 18.72
C PRO A 602 -30.78 -6.35 17.62
N ALA A 603 -31.57 -5.32 17.30
CA ALA A 603 -32.19 -5.22 15.99
C ALA A 603 -31.25 -4.53 15.00
N PHE A 604 -31.44 -4.74 13.71
CA PHE A 604 -30.52 -4.23 12.69
C PHE A 604 -31.24 -3.63 11.48
N ALA A 605 -30.53 -2.74 10.79
CA ALA A 605 -30.75 -2.38 9.40
C ALA A 605 -29.47 -2.67 8.61
N THR A 606 -29.60 -3.15 7.37
CA THR A 606 -28.42 -3.42 6.53
C THR A 606 -28.63 -3.09 5.06
N GLN A 607 -27.56 -2.62 4.41
CA GLN A 607 -27.53 -2.27 2.98
C GLN A 607 -26.10 -2.34 2.43
N CYS A 608 -25.96 -2.58 1.13
CA CYS A 608 -24.68 -2.49 0.43
C CYS A 608 -24.68 -1.41 -0.65
N PHE A 609 -23.48 -0.90 -0.96
CA PHE A 609 -23.21 0.11 -1.97
C PHE A 609 -21.98 -0.32 -2.78
N THR A 610 -21.97 -0.07 -4.08
CA THR A 610 -20.84 -0.37 -4.95
C THR A 610 -20.03 0.90 -5.19
N VAL A 611 -18.77 0.89 -4.75
CA VAL A 611 -17.79 1.93 -5.06
C VAL A 611 -17.12 1.56 -6.38
N LEU A 612 -17.27 2.43 -7.37
CA LEU A 612 -16.83 2.16 -8.74
C LEU A 612 -15.35 2.45 -8.95
N ASN A 613 -14.66 1.56 -9.67
CA ASN A 613 -13.26 1.63 -10.08
C ASN A 613 -12.29 1.82 -8.90
N GLN A 614 -12.60 1.19 -7.76
CA GLN A 614 -11.82 1.28 -6.54
C GLN A 614 -11.81 -0.08 -5.85
N GLN A 615 -10.62 -0.66 -5.65
CA GLN A 615 -10.42 -1.89 -4.88
C GLN A 615 -9.94 -1.52 -3.46
N ILE A 616 -10.85 -1.52 -2.49
CA ILE A 616 -10.62 -1.11 -1.11
C ILE A 616 -9.93 -2.26 -0.37
N ASN A 617 -8.70 -2.03 0.09
CA ASN A 617 -7.92 -3.01 0.86
C ASN A 617 -8.00 -2.77 2.37
N GLN A 618 -8.16 -1.52 2.81
CA GLN A 618 -8.28 -1.18 4.23
C GLN A 618 -9.19 0.02 4.46
N MET A 619 -9.88 0.00 5.60
CA MET A 619 -10.74 1.07 6.08
C MET A 619 -10.37 1.48 7.50
N ALA A 620 -10.56 2.76 7.79
CA ALA A 620 -10.49 3.32 9.14
C ALA A 620 -11.65 4.30 9.35
N ILE A 621 -12.03 4.55 10.60
CA ILE A 621 -13.14 5.45 10.92
C ILE A 621 -12.61 6.70 11.57
N PHE A 622 -13.10 7.85 11.10
CA PHE A 622 -12.85 9.12 11.76
C PHE A 622 -13.48 9.14 13.16
N ASN A 623 -12.64 9.34 14.17
CA ASN A 623 -13.05 9.55 15.54
C ASN A 623 -12.28 10.72 16.17
N THR A 624 -12.88 11.25 17.22
CA THR A 624 -12.45 12.43 17.96
C THR A 624 -12.64 12.16 19.44
N LYS A 625 -12.01 12.96 20.30
CA LYS A 625 -12.00 12.75 21.75
C LYS A 625 -13.40 12.63 22.36
N TYR A 626 -14.34 13.45 21.90
CA TYR A 626 -15.73 13.46 22.39
C TYR A 626 -16.74 12.87 21.41
N ASN A 627 -16.28 12.44 20.24
CA ASN A 627 -17.10 11.77 19.24
C ASN A 627 -18.32 12.58 18.76
N ILE A 628 -18.18 13.91 18.69
CA ILE A 628 -19.24 14.88 18.32
C ILE A 628 -19.21 15.13 16.81
N ALA A 629 -18.03 15.25 16.22
CA ALA A 629 -17.86 15.55 14.81
C ALA A 629 -18.44 14.44 13.91
N THR A 630 -18.82 14.82 12.69
CA THR A 630 -19.46 13.89 11.76
C THR A 630 -18.52 12.76 11.35
N LYS A 631 -19.06 11.54 11.32
CA LYS A 631 -18.32 10.33 10.96
C LYS A 631 -18.05 10.22 9.46
N GLU A 632 -16.80 9.91 9.12
CA GLU A 632 -16.38 9.48 7.78
C GLU A 632 -15.57 8.19 7.87
N ILE A 633 -15.65 7.42 6.80
CA ILE A 633 -14.94 6.17 6.61
C ILE A 633 -13.81 6.49 5.64
N VAL A 634 -12.58 6.44 6.14
CA VAL A 634 -11.38 6.58 5.32
C VAL A 634 -11.08 5.23 4.71
N CYS A 635 -10.92 5.19 3.39
CA CYS A 635 -10.61 3.98 2.64
C CYS A 635 -9.28 4.17 1.93
N SER A 636 -8.40 3.18 2.02
CA SER A 636 -7.25 3.03 1.11
C SER A 636 -7.59 2.02 0.03
N THR A 637 -6.92 2.14 -1.11
CA THR A 637 -7.13 1.26 -2.26
C THR A 637 -5.85 0.62 -2.73
N ARG A 638 -5.96 -0.51 -3.44
CA ARG A 638 -4.83 -1.18 -4.09
C ARG A 638 -4.12 -0.27 -5.11
N PHE A 639 -4.85 0.66 -5.72
CA PHE A 639 -4.33 1.67 -6.64
C PHE A 639 -3.58 2.81 -5.94
N GLY A 640 -3.45 2.80 -4.61
CA GLY A 640 -2.68 3.81 -3.90
C GLY A 640 -3.39 5.12 -3.65
N GLN A 641 -4.71 5.16 -3.81
CA GLN A 641 -5.53 6.32 -3.47
C GLN A 641 -6.13 6.15 -2.08
N ILE A 642 -6.14 7.25 -1.32
CA ILE A 642 -6.88 7.35 -0.06
C ILE A 642 -8.01 8.33 -0.25
N PHE A 643 -9.22 7.94 0.11
CA PHE A 643 -10.40 8.81 0.07
C PHE A 643 -11.25 8.63 1.32
N SER A 644 -12.17 9.56 1.57
CA SER A 644 -13.18 9.42 2.62
C SER A 644 -14.59 9.33 2.06
N ILE A 645 -15.43 8.51 2.71
CA ILE A 645 -16.88 8.46 2.46
C ILE A 645 -17.60 8.88 3.73
N PRO A 646 -18.48 9.90 3.70
CA PRO A 646 -19.29 10.25 4.87
C PRO A 646 -20.22 9.11 5.27
N LYS A 647 -20.30 8.79 6.58
CA LYS A 647 -21.22 7.76 7.10
C LYS A 647 -22.68 8.04 6.74
N MET A 648 -23.01 9.30 6.55
CA MET A 648 -24.34 9.75 6.14
C MET A 648 -24.72 9.26 4.72
N VAL A 649 -23.73 9.04 3.85
CA VAL A 649 -23.92 8.39 2.54
C VAL A 649 -24.14 6.88 2.74
N LEU A 650 -23.31 6.27 3.60
CA LEU A 650 -23.36 4.85 3.99
C LEU A 650 -24.38 4.58 5.11
N ASP A 651 -25.64 4.92 4.87
CA ASP A 651 -26.74 4.69 5.83
C ASP A 651 -27.58 3.47 5.41
N ALA A 652 -27.64 2.45 6.26
CA ALA A 652 -28.38 1.23 5.95
C ALA A 652 -29.89 1.44 5.84
N ARG A 653 -30.39 2.57 6.33
CA ARG A 653 -31.81 2.94 6.27
C ARG A 653 -32.22 3.49 4.91
N ARG A 654 -31.28 3.67 3.97
CA ARG A 654 -31.59 4.01 2.57
C ARG A 654 -31.95 2.75 1.80
N ASN A 655 -33.24 2.42 1.77
CA ASN A 655 -33.80 1.25 1.07
C ASN A 655 -33.23 -0.12 1.52
N GLY A 656 -32.61 -0.19 2.70
CA GLY A 656 -32.05 -1.43 3.23
C GLY A 656 -33.07 -2.38 3.84
N PHE A 657 -32.57 -3.54 4.25
CA PHE A 657 -33.31 -4.59 4.95
C PHE A 657 -33.27 -4.35 6.45
N ILE A 658 -34.32 -4.75 7.16
CA ILE A 658 -34.39 -4.65 8.62
C ILE A 658 -34.72 -6.00 9.24
N GLY A 659 -34.28 -6.21 10.48
CA GLY A 659 -34.56 -7.43 11.22
C GLY A 659 -34.30 -7.31 12.70
N ASP A 660 -34.64 -8.35 13.44
CA ASP A 660 -34.44 -8.45 14.88
C ASP A 660 -33.76 -9.78 15.21
N LEU A 661 -32.51 -9.73 15.70
CA LEU A 661 -31.71 -10.93 16.00
C LEU A 661 -32.27 -11.71 17.21
N LYS A 662 -33.16 -11.11 18.01
CA LYS A 662 -33.84 -11.82 19.10
C LYS A 662 -34.81 -12.89 18.59
N LYS A 663 -35.37 -12.71 17.40
CA LYS A 663 -36.34 -13.63 16.82
C LYS A 663 -35.57 -14.72 16.07
N GLY A 664 -35.64 -15.96 16.56
CA GLY A 664 -34.79 -17.09 16.17
C GLY A 664 -34.70 -17.44 14.67
N ASN A 665 -35.56 -16.89 13.80
CA ASN A 665 -35.51 -17.10 12.36
C ASN A 665 -34.56 -16.16 11.60
N ASN A 666 -33.98 -15.14 12.27
CA ASN A 666 -33.12 -14.12 11.63
C ASN A 666 -31.67 -14.17 12.14
N ARG A 667 -31.15 -15.34 12.50
CA ARG A 667 -29.77 -15.45 13.01
C ARG A 667 -28.72 -15.55 11.92
N ASP A 668 -29.07 -16.04 10.73
CA ASP A 668 -28.19 -16.09 9.57
C ASP A 668 -28.76 -15.20 8.46
N ILE A 669 -28.06 -14.10 8.15
CA ILE A 669 -28.48 -13.08 7.20
C ILE A 669 -27.60 -13.14 5.95
N SER A 670 -28.21 -13.52 4.82
CA SER A 670 -27.58 -13.37 3.50
C SER A 670 -27.92 -12.02 2.90
N TYR A 671 -26.95 -11.37 2.28
CA TYR A 671 -27.21 -10.23 1.40
C TYR A 671 -27.84 -10.63 0.06
N GLU A 672 -27.85 -11.91 -0.30
CA GLU A 672 -28.57 -12.42 -1.47
C GLU A 672 -30.04 -12.78 -1.15
N ASP A 673 -30.42 -12.94 0.12
CA ASP A 673 -31.78 -13.35 0.49
C ASP A 673 -32.76 -12.15 0.50
N LYS A 674 -33.67 -12.13 -0.48
CA LYS A 674 -34.68 -11.09 -0.66
C LYS A 674 -35.87 -11.21 0.30
N LYS A 675 -35.90 -12.19 1.21
CA LYS A 675 -37.04 -12.45 2.12
C LYS A 675 -37.15 -11.49 3.30
N LEU A 676 -36.10 -10.72 3.60
CA LEU A 676 -36.14 -9.76 4.70
C LEU A 676 -37.02 -8.55 4.38
N PRO A 677 -37.77 -8.02 5.36
CA PRO A 677 -38.58 -6.83 5.15
C PRO A 677 -37.67 -5.61 4.88
N ARG A 678 -38.05 -4.81 3.89
CA ARG A 678 -37.41 -3.53 3.60
C ARG A 678 -37.87 -2.45 4.57
N ILE A 679 -36.98 -1.49 4.80
CA ILE A 679 -37.25 -0.33 5.62
C ILE A 679 -38.40 0.55 5.10
N SER A 680 -38.59 0.63 3.77
CA SER A 680 -39.69 1.38 3.14
C SER A 680 -41.08 0.82 3.50
N MET A 681 -41.16 -0.44 3.91
CA MET A 681 -42.38 -1.08 4.39
C MET A 681 -42.60 -0.88 5.90
N SER A 682 -41.60 -0.32 6.61
CA SER A 682 -41.67 -0.01 8.02
C SER A 682 -42.14 1.42 8.26
N LYS A 683 -43.13 1.59 9.13
CA LYS A 683 -43.58 2.91 9.63
C LYS A 683 -42.52 3.61 10.50
N TYR A 684 -41.44 2.91 10.86
CA TYR A 684 -40.75 3.15 12.13
C TYR A 684 -39.25 3.50 12.03
N ALA A 685 -38.64 3.45 10.85
CA ALA A 685 -37.20 3.68 10.71
C ALA A 685 -36.84 4.77 9.67
N ALA A 686 -37.85 5.52 9.21
CA ALA A 686 -37.64 6.63 8.30
C ALA A 686 -37.04 7.84 9.03
N SER A 687 -35.76 8.11 8.82
CA SER A 687 -35.14 9.37 9.21
C SER A 687 -35.29 10.40 8.07
N ILE A 688 -34.83 11.65 8.27
CA ILE A 688 -34.69 12.58 7.12
C ILE A 688 -33.82 11.93 6.03
N LEU A 689 -32.84 11.11 6.43
CA LEU A 689 -31.91 10.44 5.53
C LEU A 689 -32.56 9.34 4.69
N SER A 690 -33.58 8.66 5.21
CA SER A 690 -34.33 7.66 4.43
C SER A 690 -35.16 8.29 3.30
N LYS A 691 -35.30 9.62 3.26
CA LYS A 691 -35.96 10.34 2.17
C LYS A 691 -35.03 10.61 0.99
N PHE A 692 -33.70 10.53 1.18
CA PHE A 692 -32.80 10.54 0.04
C PHE A 692 -32.93 9.22 -0.71
N THR A 693 -33.02 9.32 -2.04
CA THR A 693 -33.05 8.16 -2.93
C THR A 693 -31.83 7.29 -2.68
N TYR A 694 -32.04 5.98 -2.55
CA TYR A 694 -30.93 5.04 -2.51
C TYR A 694 -30.24 5.06 -3.87
N ASP A 695 -28.96 5.41 -3.85
CA ASP A 695 -28.07 5.28 -4.99
C ASP A 695 -27.11 4.13 -4.69
N PRO A 696 -27.23 2.98 -5.37
CA PRO A 696 -26.36 1.85 -5.15
C PRO A 696 -24.92 2.14 -5.59
N LEU A 697 -24.72 3.08 -6.52
CA LEU A 697 -23.42 3.37 -7.10
C LEU A 697 -22.83 4.60 -6.43
N ILE A 698 -21.64 4.46 -5.85
CA ILE A 698 -20.90 5.56 -5.25
C ILE A 698 -19.74 5.91 -6.19
N HIS A 699 -19.84 7.10 -6.78
CA HIS A 699 -18.74 7.73 -7.50
C HIS A 699 -17.94 8.59 -6.52
N ILE A 700 -16.65 8.29 -6.36
CA ILE A 700 -15.76 9.10 -5.53
C ILE A 700 -15.43 10.39 -6.27
N HIS A 701 -15.90 11.51 -5.73
CA HIS A 701 -15.59 12.82 -6.29
C HIS A 701 -14.15 13.21 -5.89
N PRO A 702 -13.33 13.81 -6.79
CA PRO A 702 -11.91 14.09 -6.53
C PRO A 702 -11.59 14.89 -5.25
N ARG A 703 -12.54 15.71 -4.77
CA ARG A 703 -12.41 16.46 -3.50
C ARG A 703 -12.38 15.59 -2.25
N PHE A 704 -12.89 14.36 -2.30
CA PHE A 704 -12.82 13.40 -1.20
C PHE A 704 -11.55 12.56 -1.23
N ILE A 705 -10.71 12.69 -2.26
CA ILE A 705 -9.42 12.02 -2.35
C ILE A 705 -8.42 12.80 -1.48
N LEU A 706 -8.05 12.19 -0.35
CA LEU A 706 -7.16 12.76 0.66
C LEU A 706 -5.70 12.72 0.22
N SER A 707 -5.31 11.77 -0.63
CA SER A 707 -3.95 11.69 -1.18
C SER A 707 -3.71 12.65 -2.35
N HIS A 708 -4.75 13.35 -2.83
CA HIS A 708 -4.67 14.29 -3.95
C HIS A 708 -4.07 13.65 -5.21
N HIS A 709 -2.89 14.12 -5.66
CA HIS A 709 -2.16 13.56 -6.81
C HIS A 709 -1.13 12.50 -6.42
N ARG A 710 -0.89 12.29 -5.12
CA ARG A 710 0.08 11.30 -4.63
C ARG A 710 -0.50 9.90 -4.78
N LYS A 711 0.17 9.06 -5.56
CA LYS A 711 -0.11 7.62 -5.67
C LYS A 711 0.79 6.90 -4.66
N LEU A 712 0.18 6.32 -3.63
CA LEU A 712 0.89 5.64 -2.54
C LEU A 712 1.04 4.16 -2.86
N ILE A 713 2.19 3.57 -2.54
CA ILE A 713 2.38 2.14 -2.77
C ILE A 713 2.06 1.38 -1.48
N SER A 714 1.08 0.47 -1.52
CA SER A 714 0.74 -0.39 -0.37
C SER A 714 1.75 -1.51 -0.18
N GLY A 715 2.30 -2.04 -1.27
CA GLY A 715 3.04 -3.30 -1.26
C GLY A 715 2.10 -4.51 -1.28
N HIS A 716 2.66 -5.70 -1.07
CA HIS A 716 1.91 -6.97 -1.11
C HIS A 716 1.19 -7.33 0.20
N HIS A 717 1.49 -6.61 1.29
CA HIS A 717 0.85 -6.80 2.58
C HIS A 717 -0.29 -5.80 2.77
N LYS A 718 -1.22 -6.13 3.68
CA LYS A 718 -2.29 -5.21 4.04
C LYS A 718 -1.70 -3.92 4.64
N PRO A 719 -1.95 -2.74 4.06
CA PRO A 719 -1.41 -1.50 4.60
C PRO A 719 -2.06 -1.20 5.96
N TYR A 720 -1.29 -0.57 6.84
CA TYR A 720 -1.84 0.02 8.04
C TYR A 720 -2.51 1.34 7.70
N LEU A 721 -3.76 1.49 8.09
CA LEU A 721 -4.52 2.72 7.98
C LEU A 721 -5.22 2.94 9.31
N ASN A 722 -4.95 4.09 9.93
CA ASN A 722 -5.59 4.46 11.17
C ASN A 722 -5.90 5.96 11.20
N VAL A 723 -6.92 6.34 11.96
CA VAL A 723 -7.27 7.73 12.22
C VAL A 723 -7.00 8.02 13.68
N VAL A 724 -6.15 9.01 13.94
CA VAL A 724 -5.72 9.39 15.29
C VAL A 724 -6.37 10.73 15.65
N PRO A 725 -7.19 10.80 16.71
CA PRO A 725 -7.83 12.04 17.12
C PRO A 725 -6.78 13.07 17.55
N THR A 726 -7.01 14.33 17.19
CA THR A 726 -6.24 15.46 17.76
C THR A 726 -6.92 15.98 19.02
N GLU A 727 -6.32 16.98 19.69
CA GLU A 727 -6.98 17.70 20.78
C GLU A 727 -8.17 18.54 20.30
N LEU A 728 -8.20 18.90 19.01
CA LEU A 728 -9.32 19.59 18.39
C LEU A 728 -10.39 18.56 18.00
N GLU A 729 -11.63 18.82 18.40
CA GLU A 729 -12.78 17.95 18.13
C GLU A 729 -13.15 17.97 16.64
N SER A 730 -12.69 18.95 15.87
CA SER A 730 -12.97 19.03 14.42
C SER A 730 -11.96 18.29 13.55
N THR A 731 -10.82 17.85 14.10
CA THR A 731 -9.69 17.36 13.30
C THR A 731 -9.10 16.04 13.81
N ALA A 732 -8.63 15.20 12.90
CA ALA A 732 -7.89 13.97 13.21
C ALA A 732 -6.80 13.72 12.15
N TYR A 733 -5.70 13.12 12.55
CA TYR A 733 -4.67 12.66 11.62
C TYR A 733 -5.12 11.36 10.94
N VAL A 734 -4.98 11.30 9.63
CA VAL A 734 -5.07 10.06 8.86
C VAL A 734 -3.65 9.59 8.64
N VAL A 735 -3.34 8.41 9.16
CA VAL A 735 -2.03 7.79 9.09
C VAL A 735 -2.14 6.56 8.21
N TYR A 736 -1.40 6.56 7.12
CA TYR A 736 -1.27 5.44 6.20
C TYR A 736 0.18 4.98 6.16
N GLN A 737 0.37 3.67 6.23
CA GLN A 737 1.67 3.03 6.08
C GLN A 737 1.52 1.78 5.23
N GLY A 738 2.12 1.83 4.03
CA GLY A 738 2.47 0.66 3.23
C GLY A 738 3.96 0.65 3.01
N VAL A 739 4.39 0.47 1.76
CA VAL A 739 5.76 0.80 1.32
C VAL A 739 6.03 2.28 1.52
N ASP A 740 5.04 3.12 1.21
CA ASP A 740 5.08 4.55 1.50
C ASP A 740 4.35 4.87 2.80
N THR A 741 4.89 5.82 3.55
CA THR A 741 4.23 6.46 4.69
C THR A 741 3.53 7.72 4.19
N PHE A 742 2.27 7.94 4.58
CA PHE A 742 1.54 9.16 4.29
C PHE A 742 0.72 9.61 5.50
N VAL A 743 0.82 10.90 5.81
CA VAL A 743 0.05 11.52 6.89
C VAL A 743 -0.64 12.77 6.37
N THR A 744 -1.92 12.91 6.70
CA THR A 744 -2.73 14.10 6.42
C THR A 744 -3.72 14.37 7.55
N ILE A 745 -4.41 15.50 7.51
CA ILE A 745 -5.42 15.89 8.51
C ILE A 745 -6.80 15.86 7.87
N LEU A 746 -7.72 15.10 8.46
CA LEU A 746 -9.11 15.01 8.05
C LEU A 746 -10.01 15.91 8.91
N ARG A 747 -10.96 16.58 8.26
CA ARG A 747 -11.89 17.55 8.88
C ARG A 747 -13.33 17.40 8.33
N PRO A 748 -14.08 16.39 8.75
CA PRO A 748 -15.39 16.07 8.17
C PRO A 748 -16.44 17.19 8.28
N SER A 749 -16.44 17.89 9.42
CA SER A 749 -17.38 18.97 9.71
C SER A 749 -16.81 20.37 9.46
N GLY A 750 -15.63 20.45 8.83
CA GLY A 750 -14.80 21.66 8.79
C GLY A 750 -14.25 22.04 10.18
N SER A 751 -13.32 22.99 10.22
CA SER A 751 -12.68 23.45 11.47
C SER A 751 -13.59 24.37 12.29
N PHE A 752 -14.59 23.82 12.99
CA PHE A 752 -15.52 24.65 13.79
C PHE A 752 -14.93 25.17 15.11
N ASP A 753 -13.82 24.58 15.57
CA ASP A 753 -13.11 24.93 16.80
C ASP A 753 -11.85 25.79 16.56
N ARG A 754 -11.54 26.12 15.30
CA ARG A 754 -10.42 26.98 14.92
C ARG A 754 -10.86 28.02 13.90
N LEU A 755 -10.37 29.26 14.03
CA LEU A 755 -10.56 30.27 13.01
C LEU A 755 -9.91 29.84 11.68
N THR A 756 -10.60 30.09 10.57
CA THR A 756 -10.10 29.80 9.22
C THR A 756 -8.87 30.65 8.92
N SER A 757 -7.90 30.09 8.18
CA SER A 757 -6.73 30.81 7.68
C SER A 757 -7.09 32.02 6.81
N SER A 758 -8.25 31.97 6.14
CA SER A 758 -8.80 33.04 5.30
C SER A 758 -9.53 34.15 6.09
N PHE A 759 -9.51 34.13 7.42
CA PHE A 759 -10.21 35.13 8.22
C PHE A 759 -9.60 36.53 8.02
N ASN A 760 -10.40 37.47 7.50
CA ASN A 760 -9.92 38.80 7.16
C ASN A 760 -9.92 39.74 8.38
N PHE A 761 -8.88 39.62 9.21
CA PHE A 761 -8.67 40.50 10.37
C PHE A 761 -8.66 41.98 10.02
N LYS A 762 -8.18 42.35 8.83
CA LYS A 762 -8.09 43.75 8.39
C LYS A 762 -9.48 44.36 8.21
N ILE A 763 -10.43 43.62 7.65
CA ILE A 763 -11.82 44.09 7.51
C ILE A 763 -12.45 44.28 8.89
N VAL A 764 -12.32 43.30 9.79
CA VAL A 764 -12.90 43.39 11.13
C VAL A 764 -12.38 44.62 11.87
N ILE A 765 -11.05 44.79 11.94
CA ILE A 765 -10.43 45.95 12.58
C ILE A 765 -10.86 47.26 11.89
N GLY A 766 -10.89 47.29 10.56
CA GLY A 766 -11.35 48.46 9.80
C GLY A 766 -12.79 48.86 10.12
N THR A 767 -13.70 47.88 10.22
CA THR A 767 -15.11 48.15 10.58
C THR A 767 -15.26 48.66 12.01
N ILE A 768 -14.50 48.14 12.97
CA ILE A 768 -14.50 48.61 14.36
C ILE A 768 -14.05 50.07 14.42
N ILE A 769 -12.95 50.41 13.76
CA ILE A 769 -12.44 51.79 13.72
C ILE A 769 -13.47 52.73 13.06
N LEU A 770 -14.06 52.32 11.94
CA LEU A 770 -15.08 53.10 11.26
C LEU A 770 -16.31 53.35 12.16
N LEU A 771 -16.79 52.33 12.87
CA LEU A 771 -17.91 52.46 13.80
C LEU A 771 -17.59 53.41 14.95
N ILE A 772 -16.37 53.33 15.52
CA ILE A 772 -15.91 54.25 16.58
C ILE A 772 -15.90 55.69 16.08
N LEU A 773 -15.39 55.95 14.86
CA LEU A 773 -15.37 57.29 14.27
C LEU A 773 -16.78 57.84 14.01
N ILE A 774 -17.69 56.99 13.52
CA ILE A 774 -19.10 57.36 13.32
C ILE A 774 -19.76 57.72 14.64
N ILE A 775 -19.57 56.91 15.68
CA ILE A 775 -20.14 57.16 17.02
C ILE A 775 -19.57 58.45 17.60
N ALA A 776 -18.26 58.67 17.52
CA ALA A 776 -17.60 59.89 18.00
C ALA A 776 -18.11 61.14 17.28
N TYR A 777 -18.48 61.04 16.01
CA TYR A 777 -19.07 62.15 15.25
C TYR A 777 -20.56 62.37 15.57
N ILE A 778 -21.37 61.31 15.64
CA ILE A 778 -22.82 61.40 15.85
C ILE A 778 -23.16 61.79 17.28
N HIS A 779 -22.45 61.25 18.29
CA HIS A 779 -22.76 61.45 19.70
C HIS A 779 -22.89 62.94 20.11
N PRO A 780 -21.88 63.81 19.87
CA PRO A 780 -22.01 65.23 20.23
C PRO A 780 -23.11 65.94 19.43
N LYS A 781 -23.32 65.55 18.17
CA LYS A 781 -24.39 66.11 17.33
C LYS A 781 -25.77 65.76 17.89
N THR A 782 -25.98 64.53 18.33
CA THR A 782 -27.24 64.11 18.95
C THR A 782 -27.48 64.77 20.29
N GLU A 783 -26.46 64.91 21.14
CA GLU A 783 -26.59 65.62 22.43
C GLU A 783 -26.94 67.10 22.21
N ARG A 784 -26.30 67.75 21.23
CA ARG A 784 -26.66 69.12 20.82
C ARG A 784 -28.11 69.19 20.34
N MET A 785 -28.56 68.28 19.49
CA MET A 785 -29.93 68.27 18.98
C MET A 785 -30.95 68.03 20.09
N LYS A 786 -30.68 67.14 21.06
CA LYS A 786 -31.53 66.94 22.24
C LYS A 786 -31.63 68.20 23.09
N LEU A 787 -30.49 68.86 23.35
CA LEU A 787 -30.46 70.12 24.12
C LEU A 787 -31.25 71.23 23.42
N LEU A 788 -31.07 71.39 22.11
CA LEU A 788 -31.83 72.36 21.32
C LEU A 788 -33.34 72.05 21.34
N GLY A 789 -33.73 70.78 21.17
CA GLY A 789 -35.11 70.35 21.26
C GLY A 789 -35.74 70.55 22.64
N LEU A 790 -34.97 70.34 23.72
CA LEU A 790 -35.39 70.63 25.10
C LEU A 790 -35.59 72.14 25.34
N TRP A 791 -34.83 72.98 24.63
CA TRP A 791 -34.91 74.44 24.75
C TRP A 791 -35.93 75.08 23.79
N ASN A 792 -36.70 74.28 23.04
CA ASN A 792 -37.68 74.74 22.03
C ASN A 792 -37.10 75.78 21.05
N LEU A 793 -35.85 75.56 20.60
CA LEU A 793 -35.17 76.36 19.56
C LEU A 793 -35.06 75.60 18.24
#